data_AF-A0A3L8B850-F1
#
_entry.id   AF-A0A3L8B850-F1
#
_cell.length_a   1.000
_cell.length_b   1.000
_cell.length_c   1.000
_cell.angle_alpha   90.00
_cell.angle_beta   90.00
_cell.angle_gamma   90.00
#
_symmetry.space_group_name_H-M   'P 1'
#
loop_
_entity.id
_entity.type
_entity.pdbx_description
1 polymer ?
#
loop_
_entity_poly.entity_id
_entity_poly.type
_entity_poly.pdbx_seq_one_letter_code
_entity_poly.pdbx_strand_id
1 'polypeptide(L)'
;MRAPKGFQLTASGFCIGFLSVILSACATAPNQPGNGQAAETKNADDLLIIDCLLPGQVKKLGTQTTFLTARRPIKTTATDCEIRGGEYVAFDRADYATALKIWLPVAQSGDAEAQTYVGEIYEKGLGLKPDYQAASVWYEKAAKQNFSRALINLGNLYEKGLGVAQDKAMALNLYRQAAGLQSDDLLYASTVEVRAVDQKELIRLKDEVAFKSQQLAAAEGQLANLQADLAQRKQALAAAEQTQKNAELALFAQESKAIHEQSQALIKQLKSELSHARLAVDNQQQQLAAANQQLNQISNQVASTNTSILQSETLIASADTMPIIEIIDPPMTLMRGLPTIPVKASLRQKEIVGKIKAPNGLKSFKVNGREQTIDEYNLFWVNVPIDGDRKTVKLEAIDTNNNRVAFNFSVVPDQSAVVSSVPDTAQPLAVKSGLNLGNYHALVIGNNDYRSYPKLKTAVNDATETASVLQEKFGFKTTVLKNATRYEILAALNELREQLTDQDNLLIYYAGHGELDDKTDKGFWLPVDAEQGNSRNWISNAAISDILNTLKAKHVMVVADSCYAGTLSVAAMPRVDESMPDDLQKEWILAMSQARARTVLTSGGVAPVLDGGGDGHSVFSRAFLDTLRKSDGIIEGHSVYREVLSRVQTKARSLNVQQVPEYAPARYAGHEAGEFFFNPGTTI
;
A
#
# COMPACT_ATOMS: atom_id res chain seq x y z
N MET A 1 55.65 20.20 -19.11
CA MET A 1 56.52 21.14 -18.35
C MET A 1 57.23 20.38 -17.23
N ARG A 2 58.41 20.86 -16.79
CA ARG A 2 59.16 20.54 -15.55
C ARG A 2 59.37 19.06 -15.12
N ALA A 3 60.64 18.68 -15.16
CA ALA A 3 61.32 17.67 -14.30
C ALA A 3 61.54 18.23 -12.85
N PRO A 4 62.32 17.64 -11.90
CA PRO A 4 63.46 16.68 -11.96
C PRO A 4 63.21 15.42 -11.05
N LYS A 5 64.12 14.58 -10.49
CA LYS A 5 65.60 14.30 -10.46
C LYS A 5 65.74 12.86 -9.84
N GLY A 6 66.79 12.03 -9.95
CA GLY A 6 68.03 11.94 -10.75
C GLY A 6 68.30 10.44 -11.10
N PHE A 7 69.42 9.92 -11.62
CA PHE A 7 70.82 10.39 -11.81
C PHE A 7 71.68 10.33 -10.52
N GLN A 8 72.86 9.66 -10.44
CA GLN A 8 73.88 9.14 -11.41
C GLN A 8 74.60 7.86 -10.84
N LEU A 9 75.48 7.02 -11.46
CA LEU A 9 76.12 6.89 -12.80
C LEU A 9 76.70 5.45 -13.09
N THR A 10 77.53 5.34 -14.16
CA THR A 10 78.56 4.38 -14.69
C THR A 10 79.43 3.49 -13.75
N ALA A 11 80.31 2.58 -14.21
CA ALA A 11 80.44 1.69 -15.41
C ALA A 11 81.78 0.88 -15.39
N SER A 12 81.83 -0.28 -16.08
CA SER A 12 82.98 -1.02 -16.69
C SER A 12 84.46 -0.77 -16.28
N GLY A 13 85.24 -1.84 -16.00
CA GLY A 13 86.69 -1.87 -16.32
C GLY A 13 87.63 -2.81 -15.53
N PHE A 14 88.16 -3.85 -16.21
CA PHE A 14 89.54 -4.44 -16.24
C PHE A 14 90.55 -4.44 -15.05
N CYS A 15 91.59 -5.29 -15.20
CA CYS A 15 92.82 -5.47 -14.38
C CYS A 15 92.63 -6.18 -13.00
N ILE A 16 93.27 -7.32 -12.66
CA ILE A 16 94.68 -7.78 -12.62
C ILE A 16 95.38 -7.53 -11.27
N GLY A 17 95.79 -8.61 -10.58
CA GLY A 17 97.10 -8.70 -9.91
C GLY A 17 97.17 -8.97 -8.39
N PHE A 18 97.79 -10.09 -8.01
CA PHE A 18 98.34 -10.42 -6.65
C PHE A 18 97.30 -10.47 -5.49
N LEU A 19 97.57 -10.90 -4.24
CA LEU A 19 98.80 -11.24 -3.47
C LEU A 19 98.40 -12.16 -2.27
N SER A 20 99.15 -13.13 -1.71
CA SER A 20 100.11 -14.16 -2.17
C SER A 20 100.32 -15.19 -1.00
N VAL A 21 101.41 -15.99 -0.98
CA VAL A 21 101.93 -16.86 0.14
C VAL A 21 101.16 -18.18 0.42
N ILE A 22 101.71 -19.42 0.46
CA ILE A 22 103.03 -20.09 0.77
C ILE A 22 103.09 -20.58 2.24
N LEU A 23 103.13 -21.89 2.61
CA LEU A 23 104.05 -23.04 2.39
C LEU A 23 104.97 -23.28 3.63
N SER A 24 105.42 -24.53 3.82
CA SER A 24 106.40 -25.05 4.82
C SER A 24 105.81 -25.33 6.22
N ALA A 25 106.01 -26.45 6.93
CA ALA A 25 106.90 -27.63 6.86
C ALA A 25 108.26 -27.55 7.61
N CYS A 26 108.36 -28.35 8.70
CA CYS A 26 109.54 -28.98 9.31
C CYS A 26 109.06 -30.35 9.86
N ALA A 27 109.63 -31.54 9.65
CA ALA A 27 110.99 -32.05 9.37
C ALA A 27 111.79 -32.46 10.64
N THR A 28 112.04 -33.77 10.81
CA THR A 28 113.15 -34.38 11.60
C THR A 28 113.23 -35.91 11.40
N ALA A 29 114.41 -36.49 11.62
CA ALA A 29 114.78 -37.93 11.57
C ALA A 29 116.19 -38.07 12.23
N PRO A 30 116.87 -39.25 12.25
CA PRO A 30 116.46 -40.66 12.41
C PRO A 30 117.17 -41.36 13.62
N ASN A 31 116.84 -42.63 13.96
CA ASN A 31 117.80 -43.66 14.49
C ASN A 31 117.17 -45.05 14.76
N GLN A 32 118.01 -46.10 14.84
CA GLN A 32 117.73 -47.47 15.33
C GLN A 32 118.66 -47.78 16.56
N PRO A 33 118.91 -49.02 17.05
CA PRO A 33 118.25 -50.35 16.92
C PRO A 33 118.09 -51.16 18.27
N GLY A 34 117.58 -52.40 18.19
CA GLY A 34 117.73 -53.48 19.20
C GLY A 34 116.61 -53.58 20.26
N ASN A 35 116.21 -54.75 20.77
CA ASN A 35 116.58 -56.17 20.55
C ASN A 35 115.29 -57.04 20.54
N GLY A 36 115.25 -58.27 20.02
CA GLY A 36 116.31 -59.08 19.40
C GLY A 36 115.73 -60.33 18.72
N GLN A 37 116.56 -61.07 17.98
CA GLN A 37 116.14 -62.20 17.12
C GLN A 37 115.99 -63.53 17.88
N ALA A 38 115.18 -64.44 17.34
CA ALA A 38 115.31 -65.89 17.50
C ALA A 38 115.30 -66.55 16.11
N ALA A 39 116.13 -67.58 15.91
CA ALA A 39 116.57 -68.01 14.58
C ALA A 39 115.52 -68.79 13.77
N GLU A 40 115.70 -68.78 12.43
CA GLU A 40 114.94 -69.59 11.48
C GLU A 40 115.14 -71.10 11.74
N THR A 41 114.04 -71.85 11.78
CA THR A 41 114.02 -73.29 11.52
C THR A 41 113.22 -73.52 10.25
N LYS A 42 113.89 -74.01 9.19
CA LYS A 42 113.22 -74.30 7.92
C LYS A 42 112.28 -75.49 8.05
N ASN A 43 111.02 -75.30 7.69
CA ASN A 43 109.98 -76.32 7.81
C ASN A 43 110.02 -77.30 6.63
N ALA A 44 109.32 -78.42 6.77
CA ALA A 44 109.10 -79.31 5.62
C ALA A 44 108.24 -78.64 4.54
N ASP A 45 107.35 -77.73 4.96
CA ASP A 45 106.41 -77.02 4.09
C ASP A 45 107.10 -76.00 3.16
N ASP A 46 108.26 -75.46 3.57
CA ASP A 46 109.16 -74.58 2.78
C ASP A 46 109.54 -75.19 1.42
N LEU A 47 109.52 -76.52 1.34
CA LEU A 47 109.91 -77.34 0.18
C LEU A 47 108.70 -77.87 -0.63
N LEU A 48 107.46 -77.61 -0.19
CA LEU A 48 106.25 -78.06 -0.92
C LEU A 48 106.16 -77.36 -2.28
N ILE A 49 106.00 -78.15 -3.35
CA ILE A 49 105.83 -77.63 -4.71
C ILE A 49 104.40 -77.11 -4.88
N ILE A 50 104.29 -75.79 -4.95
CA ILE A 50 103.05 -75.01 -5.06
C ILE A 50 102.87 -74.43 -6.46
N ASP A 51 101.66 -73.98 -6.77
CA ASP A 51 101.44 -73.00 -7.84
C ASP A 51 101.69 -71.60 -7.31
N CYS A 52 102.70 -70.92 -7.86
CA CYS A 52 103.21 -69.63 -7.41
C CYS A 52 103.00 -68.57 -8.50
N LEU A 53 102.38 -67.43 -8.15
CA LEU A 53 102.22 -66.31 -9.08
C LEU A 53 103.24 -65.19 -8.80
N LEU A 54 104.28 -65.09 -9.62
CA LEU A 54 105.34 -64.08 -9.47
C LEU A 54 104.94 -62.68 -9.97
N PRO A 55 105.47 -61.60 -9.37
CA PRO A 55 105.16 -60.23 -9.72
C PRO A 55 105.72 -59.81 -11.09
N GLY A 56 105.17 -58.73 -11.64
CA GLY A 56 105.68 -58.09 -12.85
C GLY A 56 107.04 -57.41 -12.63
N GLN A 57 107.91 -57.42 -13.64
CA GLN A 57 109.21 -56.76 -13.59
C GLN A 57 109.18 -55.41 -14.31
N VAL A 58 109.76 -54.38 -13.70
CA VAL A 58 109.95 -53.09 -14.39
C VAL A 58 111.09 -53.23 -15.39
N LYS A 59 110.80 -52.97 -16.67
CA LYS A 59 111.77 -53.00 -17.77
C LYS A 59 111.93 -51.61 -18.38
N LYS A 60 113.17 -51.24 -18.65
CA LYS A 60 113.53 -49.95 -19.23
C LYS A 60 113.75 -50.10 -20.75
N LEU A 61 113.18 -49.18 -21.53
CA LEU A 61 113.31 -49.13 -22.98
C LEU A 61 113.94 -47.78 -23.36
N GLY A 62 115.13 -47.84 -23.96
CA GLY A 62 115.95 -46.65 -24.19
C GLY A 62 116.37 -45.95 -22.89
N THR A 63 116.67 -44.67 -22.97
CA THR A 63 117.17 -43.88 -21.82
C THR A 63 116.06 -43.29 -20.94
N GLN A 64 114.83 -43.15 -21.45
CA GLN A 64 113.78 -42.34 -20.82
C GLN A 64 112.45 -43.07 -20.50
N THR A 65 112.20 -44.28 -21.02
CA THR A 65 110.91 -44.98 -20.79
C THR A 65 111.08 -46.22 -19.92
N THR A 66 110.19 -46.42 -18.95
CA THR A 66 110.10 -47.63 -18.11
C THR A 66 108.66 -48.13 -18.07
N PHE A 67 108.45 -49.44 -18.19
CA PHE A 67 107.14 -50.07 -18.14
C PHE A 67 107.18 -51.36 -17.31
N LEU A 68 106.04 -51.76 -16.74
CA LEU A 68 105.90 -52.98 -15.94
C LEU A 68 105.44 -54.15 -16.84
N THR A 69 106.06 -55.33 -16.74
CA THR A 69 105.56 -56.55 -17.41
C THR A 69 104.41 -57.18 -16.63
N ALA A 70 103.64 -58.06 -17.27
CA ALA A 70 102.65 -58.88 -16.57
C ALA A 70 103.27 -59.80 -15.50
N ARG A 71 102.45 -60.21 -14.51
CA ARG A 71 102.77 -61.28 -13.55
C ARG A 71 102.97 -62.62 -14.28
N ARG A 72 103.73 -63.55 -13.70
CA ARG A 72 104.05 -64.85 -14.31
C ARG A 72 103.81 -66.02 -13.34
N PRO A 73 102.90 -66.97 -13.64
CA PRO A 73 102.77 -68.20 -12.88
C PRO A 73 103.96 -69.15 -13.14
N ILE A 74 104.40 -69.85 -12.10
CA ILE A 74 105.36 -70.96 -12.13
C ILE A 74 104.97 -72.00 -11.08
N LYS A 75 105.44 -73.26 -11.22
CA LYS A 75 105.56 -74.17 -10.08
C LYS A 75 106.96 -74.04 -9.47
N THR A 76 107.02 -73.88 -8.16
CA THR A 76 108.26 -73.79 -7.37
C THR A 76 107.95 -74.13 -5.90
N THR A 77 108.91 -74.04 -4.97
CA THR A 77 108.60 -74.28 -3.53
C THR A 77 108.00 -73.04 -2.87
N ALA A 78 107.30 -73.22 -1.74
CA ALA A 78 106.77 -72.13 -0.92
C ALA A 78 107.79 -71.00 -0.71
N THR A 79 108.98 -71.32 -0.20
CA THR A 79 109.99 -70.31 0.13
C THR A 79 110.66 -69.69 -1.12
N ASP A 80 110.84 -70.41 -2.23
CA ASP A 80 111.32 -69.77 -3.48
C ASP A 80 110.27 -68.79 -4.02
N CYS A 81 108.98 -69.09 -3.87
CA CYS A 81 107.91 -68.17 -4.22
C CYS A 81 107.98 -66.89 -3.38
N GLU A 82 108.08 -67.01 -2.06
CA GLU A 82 108.16 -65.89 -1.11
C GLU A 82 109.39 -65.00 -1.33
N ILE A 83 110.58 -65.60 -1.45
CA ILE A 83 111.85 -64.89 -1.73
C ILE A 83 111.75 -64.07 -3.02
N ARG A 84 110.94 -64.52 -3.99
CA ARG A 84 110.73 -63.89 -5.29
C ARG A 84 109.46 -63.01 -5.33
N GLY A 85 108.80 -62.80 -4.19
CA GLY A 85 107.63 -61.94 -4.01
C GLY A 85 106.34 -62.46 -4.61
N GLY A 86 106.20 -63.78 -4.76
CA GLY A 86 105.02 -64.45 -5.30
C GLY A 86 103.94 -64.82 -4.28
N GLU A 87 102.86 -65.42 -4.78
CA GLU A 87 101.58 -65.61 -4.08
C GLU A 87 101.08 -67.07 -4.19
N TYR A 88 100.58 -67.68 -3.10
CA TYR A 88 100.13 -69.09 -3.02
C TYR A 88 99.11 -69.36 -1.87
N VAL A 89 98.69 -70.62 -1.66
CA VAL A 89 97.58 -71.05 -0.75
C VAL A 89 98.06 -72.07 0.30
N ALA A 90 97.52 -72.02 1.54
CA ALA A 90 98.12 -72.67 2.72
C ALA A 90 97.33 -73.76 3.51
N PHE A 91 95.98 -73.84 3.47
CA PHE A 91 95.22 -74.76 4.36
C PHE A 91 93.92 -75.34 3.75
N ASP A 92 93.52 -76.53 4.22
CA ASP A 92 92.31 -77.29 3.81
C ASP A 92 91.39 -77.64 5.03
N ARG A 93 90.12 -78.00 4.79
CA ARG A 93 88.99 -77.75 5.74
C ARG A 93 88.15 -78.99 6.14
N ALA A 94 88.70 -80.20 6.15
CA ALA A 94 87.92 -81.44 6.00
C ALA A 94 87.31 -82.16 7.25
N ASP A 95 87.63 -81.82 8.51
CA ASP A 95 87.01 -82.45 9.71
C ASP A 95 86.24 -81.45 10.58
N TYR A 96 84.94 -81.71 10.76
CA TYR A 96 84.02 -80.85 11.50
C TYR A 96 84.16 -80.93 13.04
N ALA A 97 84.59 -82.07 13.60
CA ALA A 97 84.78 -82.19 15.06
C ALA A 97 86.01 -81.40 15.54
N THR A 98 87.08 -81.40 14.74
CA THR A 98 88.24 -80.51 14.95
C THR A 98 87.90 -79.07 14.57
N ALA A 99 87.16 -78.84 13.47
CA ALA A 99 86.75 -77.48 13.09
C ALA A 99 85.91 -76.80 14.19
N LEU A 100 85.04 -77.50 14.91
CA LEU A 100 84.29 -76.91 16.03
C LEU A 100 85.21 -76.33 17.11
N LYS A 101 86.36 -76.95 17.40
CA LYS A 101 87.34 -76.45 18.39
C LYS A 101 88.00 -75.15 17.95
N ILE A 102 88.12 -74.92 16.64
CA ILE A 102 88.69 -73.71 16.04
C ILE A 102 87.62 -72.62 15.86
N TRP A 103 86.44 -72.98 15.35
CA TRP A 103 85.35 -72.04 15.09
C TRP A 103 84.60 -71.59 16.34
N LEU A 104 84.51 -72.40 17.40
CA LEU A 104 83.78 -72.02 18.61
C LEU A 104 84.37 -70.77 19.30
N PRO A 105 85.69 -70.62 19.50
CA PRO A 105 86.29 -69.35 19.95
C PRO A 105 85.99 -68.17 19.02
N VAL A 106 86.06 -68.36 17.70
CA VAL A 106 85.85 -67.28 16.71
C VAL A 106 84.37 -66.85 16.68
N ALA A 107 83.44 -67.80 16.79
CA ALA A 107 82.01 -67.57 16.94
C ALA A 107 81.67 -66.87 18.27
N GLN A 108 82.40 -67.20 19.36
CA GLN A 108 82.30 -66.53 20.65
C GLN A 108 82.84 -65.09 20.61
N SER A 109 83.89 -64.81 19.82
CA SER A 109 84.37 -63.44 19.58
C SER A 109 83.47 -62.59 18.68
N GLY A 110 82.42 -63.18 18.09
CA GLY A 110 81.33 -62.46 17.43
C GLY A 110 81.15 -62.72 15.94
N ASP A 111 82.09 -63.41 15.28
CA ASP A 111 82.08 -63.55 13.81
C ASP A 111 80.85 -64.33 13.28
N ALA A 112 80.16 -63.74 12.29
CA ALA A 112 78.91 -64.29 11.77
C ALA A 112 79.08 -65.55 10.92
N GLU A 113 80.18 -65.69 10.17
CA GLU A 113 80.43 -66.90 9.37
C GLU A 113 80.80 -68.07 10.31
N ALA A 114 81.66 -67.84 11.30
CA ALA A 114 81.99 -68.79 12.35
C ALA A 114 80.75 -69.22 13.14
N GLN A 115 79.90 -68.28 13.56
CA GLN A 115 78.63 -68.58 14.23
C GLN A 115 77.70 -69.44 13.35
N THR A 116 77.71 -69.22 12.04
CA THR A 116 76.93 -70.03 11.09
C THR A 116 77.50 -71.45 10.96
N TYR A 117 78.81 -71.63 10.86
CA TYR A 117 79.42 -72.96 10.81
C TYR A 117 79.25 -73.73 12.13
N VAL A 118 79.36 -73.06 13.28
CA VAL A 118 79.07 -73.65 14.59
C VAL A 118 77.60 -74.09 14.65
N GLY A 119 76.67 -73.26 14.18
CA GLY A 119 75.25 -73.61 14.04
C GLY A 119 75.02 -74.84 13.14
N GLU A 120 75.69 -74.92 11.99
CA GLU A 120 75.58 -76.08 11.08
C GLU A 120 76.14 -77.38 11.66
N ILE A 121 77.20 -77.31 12.46
CA ILE A 121 77.76 -78.49 13.16
C ILE A 121 76.75 -79.01 14.19
N TYR A 122 76.06 -78.12 14.92
CA TYR A 122 75.00 -78.50 15.86
C TYR A 122 73.70 -78.97 15.16
N GLU A 123 73.26 -78.32 14.07
CA GLU A 123 72.06 -78.74 13.32
C GLU A 123 72.22 -80.14 12.72
N LYS A 124 73.38 -80.41 12.12
CA LYS A 124 73.61 -81.61 11.30
C LYS A 124 74.28 -82.75 12.06
N GLY A 125 74.78 -82.50 13.28
CA GLY A 125 75.50 -83.50 14.08
C GLY A 125 76.83 -83.94 13.45
N LEU A 126 77.57 -83.01 12.84
CA LEU A 126 78.80 -83.33 12.11
C LEU A 126 79.97 -83.60 13.08
N GLY A 127 80.01 -84.84 13.59
CA GLY A 127 80.93 -85.29 14.64
C GLY A 127 80.36 -85.21 16.06
N LEU A 128 79.07 -84.88 16.22
CA LEU A 128 78.34 -84.77 17.49
C LEU A 128 76.91 -85.31 17.34
N LYS A 129 76.14 -85.39 18.43
CA LYS A 129 74.68 -85.54 18.32
C LYS A 129 74.07 -84.21 17.86
N PRO A 130 73.06 -84.19 16.97
CA PRO A 130 72.34 -82.97 16.62
C PRO A 130 71.69 -82.29 17.82
N ASP A 131 71.77 -80.96 17.86
CA ASP A 131 71.09 -80.10 18.82
C ASP A 131 70.55 -78.85 18.10
N TYR A 132 69.26 -78.90 17.75
CA TYR A 132 68.58 -77.83 17.03
C TYR A 132 68.37 -76.57 17.89
N GLN A 133 68.40 -76.68 19.22
CA GLN A 133 68.22 -75.53 20.12
C GLN A 133 69.55 -74.80 20.35
N ALA A 134 70.68 -75.53 20.38
CA ALA A 134 72.00 -74.91 20.26
C ALA A 134 72.18 -74.28 18.86
N ALA A 135 71.75 -74.95 17.80
CA ALA A 135 71.84 -74.44 16.43
C ALA A 135 71.05 -73.13 16.23
N SER A 136 69.80 -73.05 16.69
CA SER A 136 68.98 -71.84 16.58
C SER A 136 69.62 -70.64 17.30
N VAL A 137 70.17 -70.84 18.50
CA VAL A 137 70.87 -69.79 19.26
C VAL A 137 72.14 -69.29 18.55
N TRP A 138 72.85 -70.15 17.81
CA TRP A 138 74.02 -69.74 17.02
C TRP A 138 73.61 -69.04 15.71
N TYR A 139 72.61 -69.57 15.00
CA TYR A 139 72.06 -68.91 13.82
C TYR A 139 71.43 -67.56 14.14
N GLU A 140 70.75 -67.39 15.27
CA GLU A 140 70.20 -66.09 15.70
C GLU A 140 71.27 -65.01 15.85
N LYS A 141 72.47 -65.35 16.32
CA LYS A 141 73.56 -64.37 16.50
C LYS A 141 74.11 -63.90 15.14
N ALA A 142 74.26 -64.81 14.18
CA ALA A 142 74.68 -64.49 12.82
C ALA A 142 73.56 -63.81 12.01
N ALA A 143 72.31 -64.20 12.23
CA ALA A 143 71.13 -63.57 11.62
C ALA A 143 70.94 -62.12 12.07
N LYS A 144 71.22 -61.80 13.35
CA LYS A 144 71.26 -60.42 13.87
C LYS A 144 72.36 -59.55 13.24
N GLN A 145 73.32 -60.17 12.56
CA GLN A 145 74.35 -59.51 11.73
C GLN A 145 73.98 -59.51 10.23
N ASN A 146 72.73 -59.84 9.89
CA ASN A 146 72.19 -59.99 8.53
C ASN A 146 72.92 -61.02 7.65
N PHE A 147 73.60 -62.02 8.24
CA PHE A 147 74.32 -63.03 7.46
C PHE A 147 73.34 -64.00 6.77
N SER A 148 73.18 -63.88 5.45
CA SER A 148 72.14 -64.56 4.67
C SER A 148 72.06 -66.07 4.89
N ARG A 149 73.20 -66.75 5.05
CA ARG A 149 73.23 -68.21 5.29
C ARG A 149 72.66 -68.59 6.66
N ALA A 150 72.89 -67.78 7.69
CA ALA A 150 72.27 -67.97 9.01
C ALA A 150 70.78 -67.67 8.99
N LEU A 151 70.37 -66.61 8.26
CA LEU A 151 68.96 -66.27 8.07
C LEU A 151 68.18 -67.41 7.37
N ILE A 152 68.77 -68.04 6.34
CA ILE A 152 68.21 -69.25 5.69
C ILE A 152 68.12 -70.42 6.68
N ASN A 153 69.22 -70.74 7.36
CA ASN A 153 69.23 -71.91 8.25
C ASN A 153 68.27 -71.73 9.45
N LEU A 154 68.16 -70.52 10.01
CA LEU A 154 67.19 -70.17 11.05
C LEU A 154 65.74 -70.22 10.52
N GLY A 155 65.50 -69.71 9.31
CA GLY A 155 64.20 -69.82 8.65
C GLY A 155 63.74 -71.27 8.49
N ASN A 156 64.65 -72.15 8.10
CA ASN A 156 64.44 -73.60 8.01
C ASN A 156 64.09 -74.26 9.37
N LEU A 157 64.69 -73.79 10.48
CA LEU A 157 64.31 -74.24 11.83
C LEU A 157 62.90 -73.79 12.22
N TYR A 158 62.53 -72.51 11.97
CA TYR A 158 61.18 -72.00 12.22
C TYR A 158 60.11 -72.61 11.31
N GLU A 159 60.43 -72.90 10.05
CA GLU A 159 59.49 -73.52 9.10
C GLU A 159 59.11 -74.93 9.54
N LYS A 160 60.06 -75.68 10.13
CA LYS A 160 59.90 -77.08 10.52
C LYS A 160 59.61 -77.28 12.02
N GLY A 161 59.77 -76.26 12.85
CA GLY A 161 59.63 -76.37 14.31
C GLY A 161 60.77 -77.14 14.98
N LEU A 162 62.00 -77.01 14.46
CA LEU A 162 63.18 -77.74 14.95
C LEU A 162 63.96 -76.89 15.95
N GLY A 163 63.90 -77.23 17.24
CA GLY A 163 64.56 -76.48 18.32
C GLY A 163 63.93 -75.11 18.65
N VAL A 164 62.88 -74.73 17.91
CA VAL A 164 62.05 -73.52 18.08
C VAL A 164 60.59 -73.89 17.80
N ALA A 165 59.64 -73.07 18.25
CA ALA A 165 58.23 -73.24 17.87
C ALA A 165 58.05 -73.02 16.35
N GLN A 166 57.14 -73.78 15.72
CA GLN A 166 56.92 -73.66 14.27
C GLN A 166 56.21 -72.34 13.93
N ASP A 167 56.88 -71.47 13.17
CA ASP A 167 56.31 -70.23 12.65
C ASP A 167 56.76 -70.02 11.19
N LYS A 168 55.81 -70.23 10.28
CA LYS A 168 56.02 -70.09 8.83
C LYS A 168 56.07 -68.63 8.37
N ALA A 169 55.49 -67.68 9.13
CA ALA A 169 55.58 -66.26 8.84
C ALA A 169 56.94 -65.70 9.26
N MET A 170 57.46 -66.10 10.42
CA MET A 170 58.82 -65.81 10.85
C MET A 170 59.84 -66.41 9.86
N ALA A 171 59.67 -67.69 9.48
CA ALA A 171 60.52 -68.34 8.48
C ALA A 171 60.54 -67.58 7.13
N LEU A 172 59.37 -67.22 6.59
CA LEU A 172 59.26 -66.46 5.34
C LEU A 172 59.96 -65.09 5.43
N ASN A 173 59.87 -64.40 6.58
CA ASN A 173 60.54 -63.12 6.78
C ASN A 173 62.07 -63.26 6.90
N LEU A 174 62.55 -64.32 7.54
CA LEU A 174 63.98 -64.65 7.59
C LEU A 174 64.53 -65.00 6.19
N TYR A 175 63.80 -65.78 5.39
CA TYR A 175 64.16 -66.07 3.99
C TYR A 175 64.18 -64.81 3.11
N ARG A 176 63.23 -63.87 3.30
CA ARG A 176 63.24 -62.55 2.62
C ARG A 176 64.49 -61.75 2.97
N GLN A 177 64.78 -61.59 4.26
CA GLN A 177 65.98 -60.90 4.74
C GLN A 177 67.27 -61.53 4.17
N ALA A 178 67.35 -62.85 4.11
CA ALA A 178 68.49 -63.55 3.54
C ALA A 178 68.72 -63.24 2.05
N ALA A 179 67.64 -63.11 1.28
CA ALA A 179 67.68 -62.77 -0.14
C ALA A 179 67.97 -61.28 -0.42
N GLY A 180 68.27 -60.47 0.61
CA GLY A 180 68.44 -59.02 0.49
C GLY A 180 67.11 -58.26 0.32
N LEU A 181 65.97 -58.95 0.38
CA LEU A 181 64.64 -58.38 0.28
C LEU A 181 64.25 -57.75 1.62
N GLN A 182 64.74 -56.53 1.84
CA GLN A 182 64.07 -55.61 2.75
C GLN A 182 62.64 -55.37 2.24
N SER A 183 61.69 -55.22 3.15
CA SER A 183 60.26 -55.43 2.87
C SER A 183 59.69 -54.48 1.81
N ASP A 184 59.39 -55.01 0.62
CA ASP A 184 58.03 -55.00 0.02
C ASP A 184 57.96 -55.74 -1.34
N ASP A 185 59.08 -55.91 -2.07
CA ASP A 185 59.10 -56.44 -3.44
C ASP A 185 58.94 -57.97 -3.57
N LEU A 186 57.73 -58.50 -3.37
CA LEU A 186 57.34 -59.78 -3.99
C LEU A 186 55.82 -59.96 -4.18
N LEU A 187 55.43 -60.18 -5.44
CA LEU A 187 54.03 -60.28 -5.87
C LEU A 187 53.63 -61.77 -6.04
N TYR A 188 52.57 -62.22 -5.37
CA TYR A 188 52.03 -63.58 -5.55
C TYR A 188 51.24 -63.70 -6.86
N ALA A 189 51.18 -64.90 -7.46
CA ALA A 189 50.41 -65.16 -8.68
C ALA A 189 48.90 -64.84 -8.52
N SER A 190 48.32 -65.14 -7.36
CA SER A 190 46.93 -64.74 -7.01
C SER A 190 46.72 -63.22 -6.98
N THR A 191 47.80 -62.45 -6.83
CA THR A 191 47.79 -60.98 -6.91
C THR A 191 48.14 -60.44 -8.29
N VAL A 192 48.24 -61.29 -9.33
CA VAL A 192 48.34 -60.86 -10.74
C VAL A 192 46.95 -60.65 -11.32
N GLU A 193 46.01 -61.58 -11.14
CA GLU A 193 44.63 -61.41 -11.59
C GLU A 193 43.94 -60.27 -10.83
N VAL A 194 44.11 -60.21 -9.50
CA VAL A 194 43.62 -59.10 -8.67
C VAL A 194 44.25 -57.77 -9.10
N ARG A 195 45.58 -57.67 -9.28
CA ARG A 195 46.19 -56.40 -9.75
C ARG A 195 45.87 -56.06 -11.20
N ALA A 196 45.53 -57.00 -12.08
CA ALA A 196 45.10 -56.67 -13.44
C ALA A 196 43.71 -55.99 -13.46
N VAL A 197 42.83 -56.37 -12.53
CA VAL A 197 41.55 -55.69 -12.28
C VAL A 197 41.79 -54.37 -11.54
N ASP A 198 42.51 -54.41 -10.41
CA ASP A 198 42.76 -53.23 -9.57
C ASP A 198 43.60 -52.15 -10.27
N GLN A 199 44.52 -52.48 -11.18
CA GLN A 199 45.25 -51.46 -11.95
C GLN A 199 44.35 -50.79 -12.99
N LYS A 200 43.46 -51.53 -13.67
CA LYS A 200 42.48 -50.92 -14.57
C LYS A 200 41.51 -50.04 -13.80
N GLU A 201 41.04 -50.49 -12.65
CA GLU A 201 40.13 -49.72 -11.80
C GLU A 201 40.84 -48.53 -11.13
N LEU A 202 42.09 -48.67 -10.70
CA LEU A 202 42.90 -47.57 -10.17
C LEU A 202 43.26 -46.53 -11.24
N ILE A 203 43.47 -46.94 -12.50
CA ILE A 203 43.62 -46.00 -13.62
C ILE A 203 42.27 -45.30 -13.88
N ARG A 204 41.16 -46.04 -13.98
CA ARG A 204 39.81 -45.48 -14.15
C ARG A 204 39.46 -44.48 -13.05
N LEU A 205 39.77 -44.80 -11.79
CA LEU A 205 39.55 -43.93 -10.63
C LEU A 205 40.53 -42.75 -10.59
N LYS A 206 41.77 -42.88 -11.07
CA LYS A 206 42.71 -41.76 -11.21
C LYS A 206 42.26 -40.80 -12.31
N ASP A 207 41.82 -41.32 -13.45
CA ASP A 207 41.28 -40.52 -14.55
C ASP A 207 39.96 -39.84 -14.13
N GLU A 208 39.09 -40.54 -13.40
CA GLU A 208 37.87 -39.98 -12.83
C GLU A 208 38.16 -38.91 -11.75
N VAL A 209 39.19 -39.10 -10.91
CA VAL A 209 39.64 -38.09 -9.94
C VAL A 209 40.29 -36.90 -10.62
N ALA A 210 41.09 -37.10 -11.68
CA ALA A 210 41.68 -36.02 -12.47
C ALA A 210 40.59 -35.21 -13.21
N PHE A 211 39.61 -35.89 -13.80
CA PHE A 211 38.46 -35.25 -14.45
C PHE A 211 37.60 -34.49 -13.45
N LYS A 212 37.32 -35.07 -12.27
CA LYS A 212 36.59 -34.39 -11.18
C LYS A 212 37.38 -33.25 -10.56
N SER A 213 38.71 -33.31 -10.46
CA SER A 213 39.53 -32.19 -9.98
C SER A 213 39.60 -31.06 -11.00
N GLN A 214 39.61 -31.37 -12.30
CA GLN A 214 39.47 -30.37 -13.37
C GLN A 214 38.08 -29.73 -13.37
N GLN A 215 37.01 -30.50 -13.16
CA GLN A 215 35.66 -29.96 -12.97
C GLN A 215 35.55 -29.10 -11.69
N LEU A 216 36.17 -29.54 -10.59
CA LEU A 216 36.19 -28.79 -9.34
C LEU A 216 36.93 -27.46 -9.51
N ALA A 217 38.13 -27.45 -10.09
CA ALA A 217 38.88 -26.23 -10.37
C ALA A 217 38.14 -25.29 -11.33
N ALA A 218 37.40 -25.83 -12.31
CA ALA A 218 36.54 -25.04 -13.18
C ALA A 218 35.33 -24.45 -12.43
N ALA A 219 34.70 -25.21 -11.53
CA ALA A 219 33.58 -24.78 -10.71
C ALA A 219 34.01 -23.75 -9.63
N GLU A 220 35.20 -23.92 -9.05
CA GLU A 220 35.84 -22.96 -8.14
C GLU A 220 36.17 -21.65 -8.87
N GLY A 221 36.71 -21.73 -10.10
CA GLY A 221 36.91 -20.56 -10.97
C GLY A 221 35.60 -19.85 -11.32
N GLN A 222 34.53 -20.60 -11.65
CA GLN A 222 33.20 -20.05 -11.86
C GLN A 222 32.64 -19.40 -10.58
N LEU A 223 32.81 -20.02 -9.42
CA LEU A 223 32.38 -19.51 -8.13
C LEU A 223 33.12 -18.22 -7.76
N ALA A 224 34.43 -18.15 -7.98
CA ALA A 224 35.24 -16.94 -7.77
C ALA A 224 34.79 -15.79 -8.68
N ASN A 225 34.53 -16.08 -9.97
CA ASN A 225 33.99 -15.09 -10.91
C ASN A 225 32.58 -14.60 -10.51
N LEU A 226 31.70 -15.50 -10.06
CA LEU A 226 30.37 -15.15 -9.57
C LEU A 226 30.42 -14.36 -8.26
N GLN A 227 31.37 -14.65 -7.36
CA GLN A 227 31.61 -13.87 -6.15
C GLN A 227 32.13 -12.46 -6.47
N ALA A 228 33.00 -12.33 -7.48
CA ALA A 228 33.49 -11.03 -7.95
C ALA A 228 32.37 -10.18 -8.60
N ASP A 229 31.56 -10.76 -9.50
CA ASP A 229 30.40 -10.09 -10.10
C ASP A 229 29.36 -9.71 -9.02
N LEU A 230 29.09 -10.59 -8.05
CA LEU A 230 28.20 -10.29 -6.93
C LEU A 230 28.74 -9.18 -6.01
N ALA A 231 30.05 -9.09 -5.80
CA ALA A 231 30.68 -7.98 -5.08
C ALA A 231 30.57 -6.66 -5.86
N GLN A 232 30.86 -6.68 -7.16
CA GLN A 232 30.73 -5.53 -8.05
C GLN A 232 29.28 -5.02 -8.12
N ARG A 233 28.30 -5.93 -8.24
CA ARG A 233 26.87 -5.60 -8.22
C ARG A 233 26.42 -5.01 -6.89
N LYS A 234 26.90 -5.54 -5.75
CA LYS A 234 26.63 -4.94 -4.43
C LYS A 234 27.19 -3.52 -4.31
N GLN A 235 28.39 -3.27 -4.81
CA GLN A 235 28.99 -1.93 -4.82
C GLN A 235 28.21 -0.98 -5.75
N ALA A 236 27.80 -1.44 -6.94
CA ALA A 236 26.99 -0.68 -7.87
C ALA A 236 25.60 -0.36 -7.30
N LEU A 237 24.96 -1.31 -6.60
CA LEU A 237 23.68 -1.12 -5.92
C LEU A 237 23.81 -0.07 -4.81
N ALA A 238 24.80 -0.18 -3.92
CA ALA A 238 25.01 0.81 -2.86
C ALA A 238 25.31 2.22 -3.41
N ALA A 239 26.02 2.32 -4.54
CA ALA A 239 26.22 3.59 -5.23
C ALA A 239 24.92 4.15 -5.85
N ALA A 240 24.06 3.29 -6.41
CA ALA A 240 22.77 3.66 -6.94
C ALA A 240 21.79 4.09 -5.83
N GLU A 241 21.72 3.36 -4.72
CA GLU A 241 20.93 3.71 -3.52
C GLU A 241 21.35 5.07 -2.94
N GLN A 242 22.66 5.33 -2.83
CA GLN A 242 23.16 6.63 -2.37
C GLN A 242 22.86 7.75 -3.39
N THR A 243 22.87 7.44 -4.70
CA THR A 243 22.50 8.40 -5.76
C THR A 243 21.00 8.72 -5.70
N GLN A 244 20.14 7.71 -5.55
CA GLN A 244 18.71 7.87 -5.34
C GLN A 244 18.44 8.73 -4.10
N LYS A 245 19.02 8.38 -2.96
CA LYS A 245 18.86 9.12 -1.70
C LYS A 245 19.32 10.58 -1.81
N ASN A 246 20.39 10.85 -2.56
CA ASN A 246 20.84 12.21 -2.85
C ASN A 246 19.88 12.95 -3.78
N ALA A 247 19.29 12.27 -4.77
CA ALA A 247 18.30 12.85 -5.68
C ALA A 247 16.95 13.12 -4.98
N GLU A 248 16.50 12.22 -4.10
CA GLU A 248 15.33 12.41 -3.22
C GLU A 248 15.54 13.61 -2.29
N LEU A 249 16.72 13.74 -1.67
CA LEU A 249 17.05 14.87 -0.81
C LEU A 249 17.13 16.20 -1.61
N ALA A 250 17.63 16.16 -2.84
CA ALA A 250 17.68 17.31 -3.73
C ALA A 250 16.27 17.72 -4.23
N LEU A 251 15.43 16.75 -4.59
CA LEU A 251 14.03 16.97 -4.95
C LEU A 251 13.25 17.55 -3.77
N PHE A 252 13.37 16.96 -2.57
CA PHE A 252 12.76 17.47 -1.35
C PHE A 252 13.24 18.89 -1.01
N ALA A 253 14.52 19.21 -1.22
CA ALA A 253 15.04 20.57 -1.04
C ALA A 253 14.48 21.56 -2.10
N GLN A 254 14.28 21.11 -3.34
CA GLN A 254 13.71 21.91 -4.42
C GLN A 254 12.21 22.15 -4.23
N GLU A 255 11.45 21.11 -3.87
CA GLU A 255 10.05 21.18 -3.51
C GLU A 255 9.85 22.05 -2.27
N SER A 256 10.62 21.82 -1.19
CA SER A 256 10.59 22.65 0.01
C SER A 256 10.90 24.12 -0.29
N LYS A 257 11.85 24.40 -1.20
CA LYS A 257 12.11 25.78 -1.64
C LYS A 257 10.93 26.38 -2.42
N ALA A 258 10.40 25.66 -3.41
CA ALA A 258 9.27 26.14 -4.22
C ALA A 258 8.01 26.35 -3.37
N ILE A 259 7.70 25.40 -2.47
CA ILE A 259 6.62 25.49 -1.49
C ILE A 259 6.87 26.65 -0.53
N HIS A 260 8.11 26.92 -0.10
CA HIS A 260 8.41 28.05 0.78
C HIS A 260 8.26 29.40 0.07
N GLU A 261 8.74 29.54 -1.16
CA GLU A 261 8.58 30.76 -1.97
C GLU A 261 7.11 31.01 -2.33
N GLN A 262 6.36 29.97 -2.72
CA GLN A 262 4.91 30.02 -2.95
C GLN A 262 4.14 30.33 -1.66
N SER A 263 4.54 29.75 -0.53
CA SER A 263 3.94 30.05 0.78
C SER A 263 4.22 31.48 1.23
N GLN A 264 5.43 32.02 1.00
CA GLN A 264 5.72 33.43 1.29
C GLN A 264 4.90 34.37 0.39
N ALA A 265 4.74 34.04 -0.90
CA ALA A 265 3.89 34.80 -1.82
C ALA A 265 2.41 34.77 -1.37
N LEU A 266 1.88 33.59 -1.03
CA LEU A 266 0.52 33.42 -0.53
C LEU A 266 0.32 34.14 0.82
N ILE A 267 1.26 34.05 1.77
CA ILE A 267 1.22 34.78 3.05
C ILE A 267 1.26 36.29 2.81
N LYS A 268 1.98 36.79 1.79
CA LYS A 268 1.99 38.20 1.41
C LYS A 268 0.65 38.64 0.81
N GLN A 269 0.06 37.82 -0.05
CA GLN A 269 -1.29 38.04 -0.62
C GLN A 269 -2.36 38.05 0.48
N LEU A 270 -2.43 37.00 1.30
CA LEU A 270 -3.38 36.87 2.41
C LEU A 270 -3.24 38.02 3.44
N LYS A 271 -2.03 38.54 3.66
CA LYS A 271 -1.83 39.75 4.50
C LYS A 271 -2.39 41.02 3.86
N SER A 272 -2.35 41.14 2.53
CA SER A 272 -2.98 42.24 1.80
C SER A 272 -4.51 42.10 1.81
N GLU A 273 -5.02 40.91 1.53
CA GLU A 273 -6.47 40.63 1.59
C GLU A 273 -7.03 40.85 3.00
N LEU A 274 -6.32 40.42 4.05
CA LEU A 274 -6.70 40.68 5.44
C LEU A 274 -6.67 42.18 5.79
N SER A 275 -5.78 42.98 5.20
CA SER A 275 -5.76 44.42 5.44
C SER A 275 -6.92 45.13 4.72
N HIS A 276 -7.25 44.72 3.48
CA HIS A 276 -8.44 45.20 2.77
C HIS A 276 -9.74 44.77 3.47
N ALA A 277 -9.83 43.55 3.97
CA ALA A 277 -10.98 43.05 4.72
C ALA A 277 -11.18 43.81 6.05
N ARG A 278 -10.09 44.14 6.77
CA ARG A 278 -10.16 45.00 7.96
C ARG A 278 -10.68 46.40 7.63
N LEU A 279 -10.13 47.05 6.60
CA LEU A 279 -10.61 48.36 6.15
C LEU A 279 -12.08 48.32 5.70
N ALA A 280 -12.54 47.22 5.10
CA ALA A 280 -13.95 47.02 4.76
C ALA A 280 -14.84 46.88 6.01
N VAL A 281 -14.39 46.16 7.04
CA VAL A 281 -15.09 46.04 8.34
C VAL A 281 -15.10 47.38 9.09
N ASP A 282 -13.99 48.12 9.11
CA ASP A 282 -13.90 49.45 9.73
C ASP A 282 -14.89 50.43 9.05
N ASN A 283 -14.96 50.40 7.70
CA ASN A 283 -15.94 51.17 6.93
C ASN A 283 -17.38 50.74 7.22
N GLN A 284 -17.65 49.43 7.33
CA GLN A 284 -18.97 48.92 7.71
C GLN A 284 -19.35 49.30 9.15
N GLN A 285 -18.40 49.36 10.09
CA GLN A 285 -18.65 49.84 11.45
C GLN A 285 -18.92 51.35 11.48
N GLN A 286 -18.28 52.15 10.62
CA GLN A 286 -18.61 53.58 10.46
C GLN A 286 -20.02 53.76 9.84
N GLN A 287 -20.37 52.97 8.83
CA GLN A 287 -21.72 52.95 8.24
C GLN A 287 -22.78 52.53 9.27
N LEU A 288 -22.51 51.50 10.08
CA LEU A 288 -23.38 51.05 11.16
C LEU A 288 -23.51 52.08 12.27
N ALA A 289 -22.44 52.80 12.61
CA ALA A 289 -22.48 53.90 13.57
C ALA A 289 -23.33 55.07 13.05
N ALA A 290 -23.19 55.44 11.77
CA ALA A 290 -24.04 56.45 11.13
C ALA A 290 -25.51 56.01 11.06
N ALA A 291 -25.78 54.75 10.69
CA ALA A 291 -27.12 54.18 10.68
C ALA A 291 -27.74 54.15 12.09
N ASN A 292 -26.96 53.82 13.12
CA ASN A 292 -27.41 53.88 14.52
C ASN A 292 -27.66 55.31 15.00
N GLN A 293 -26.86 56.29 14.58
CA GLN A 293 -27.16 57.71 14.84
C GLN A 293 -28.46 58.15 14.16
N GLN A 294 -28.68 57.74 12.91
CA GLN A 294 -29.92 58.02 12.18
C GLN A 294 -31.13 57.30 12.81
N LEU A 295 -30.97 56.07 13.27
CA LEU A 295 -31.99 55.31 13.99
C LEU A 295 -32.30 55.93 15.35
N ASN A 296 -31.30 56.47 16.07
CA ASN A 296 -31.52 57.25 17.28
C ASN A 296 -32.22 58.59 17.01
N GLN A 297 -31.93 59.26 15.89
CA GLN A 297 -32.67 60.46 15.46
C GLN A 297 -34.14 60.12 15.16
N ILE A 298 -34.39 59.02 14.43
CA ILE A 298 -35.74 58.52 14.14
C ILE A 298 -36.44 58.10 15.45
N SER A 299 -35.76 57.42 16.37
CA SER A 299 -36.31 57.03 17.67
C SER A 299 -36.69 58.25 18.52
N ASN A 300 -35.88 59.32 18.51
CA ASN A 300 -36.21 60.59 19.16
C ASN A 300 -37.37 61.33 18.48
N GLN A 301 -37.48 61.25 17.15
CA GLN A 301 -38.64 61.76 16.39
C GLN A 301 -39.91 60.95 16.69
N VAL A 302 -39.80 59.63 16.83
CA VAL A 302 -40.91 58.75 17.25
C VAL A 302 -41.29 59.02 18.71
N ALA A 303 -40.33 59.30 19.60
CA ALA A 303 -40.61 59.66 21.00
C ALA A 303 -41.31 61.03 21.13
N SER A 304 -40.86 62.05 20.38
CA SER A 304 -41.55 63.35 20.36
C SER A 304 -42.90 63.27 19.67
N THR A 305 -43.02 62.52 18.58
CA THR A 305 -44.30 62.24 17.90
C THR A 305 -45.25 61.46 18.81
N ASN A 306 -44.77 60.45 19.55
CA ASN A 306 -45.57 59.73 20.55
C ASN A 306 -45.99 60.64 21.71
N THR A 307 -45.16 61.62 22.10
CA THR A 307 -45.54 62.63 23.10
C THR A 307 -46.67 63.53 22.56
N SER A 308 -46.58 63.93 21.28
CA SER A 308 -47.65 64.66 20.58
C SER A 308 -48.91 63.82 20.37
N ILE A 309 -48.77 62.52 20.13
CA ILE A 309 -49.87 61.55 20.03
C ILE A 309 -50.53 61.40 21.39
N LEU A 310 -49.81 61.20 22.50
CA LEU A 310 -50.38 61.13 23.85
C LEU A 310 -51.13 62.42 24.24
N GLN A 311 -50.64 63.59 23.83
CA GLN A 311 -51.34 64.88 23.96
C GLN A 311 -52.56 65.00 23.04
N SER A 312 -52.61 64.25 21.94
CA SER A 312 -53.76 64.17 21.03
C SER A 312 -54.77 63.10 21.48
N GLU A 313 -54.32 61.97 22.03
CA GLU A 313 -55.13 60.89 22.59
C GLU A 313 -55.88 61.36 23.83
N THR A 314 -55.24 62.19 24.68
CA THR A 314 -55.93 62.86 25.80
C THR A 314 -56.96 63.92 25.37
N LEU A 315 -56.95 64.36 24.10
CA LEU A 315 -58.05 65.13 23.49
C LEU A 315 -59.10 64.21 22.84
N ILE A 316 -58.66 63.15 22.14
CA ILE A 316 -59.50 62.19 21.40
C ILE A 316 -60.28 61.25 22.33
N ALA A 317 -59.84 61.02 23.57
CA ALA A 317 -60.54 60.24 24.59
C ALA A 317 -61.92 60.82 25.01
N SER A 318 -62.34 61.94 24.42
CA SER A 318 -63.71 62.47 24.51
C SER A 318 -64.67 61.94 23.43
N ALA A 319 -64.15 61.32 22.36
CA ALA A 319 -64.89 61.09 21.11
C ALA A 319 -65.92 59.95 21.14
N ASP A 320 -65.70 58.88 21.94
CA ASP A 320 -66.60 57.72 22.03
C ASP A 320 -67.98 58.02 22.65
N THR A 321 -68.23 59.26 23.06
CA THR A 321 -69.49 59.71 23.65
C THR A 321 -70.44 60.41 22.66
N MET A 322 -70.05 60.59 21.39
CA MET A 322 -70.85 61.33 20.40
C MET A 322 -71.77 60.45 19.53
N PRO A 323 -72.90 60.98 19.03
CA PRO A 323 -73.80 60.24 18.14
C PRO A 323 -73.25 60.12 16.71
N ILE A 324 -73.14 58.91 16.18
CA ILE A 324 -72.62 58.61 14.83
C ILE A 324 -73.78 58.40 13.85
N ILE A 325 -73.66 58.95 12.64
CA ILE A 325 -74.61 58.75 11.52
C ILE A 325 -73.91 57.93 10.43
N GLU A 326 -74.54 56.84 10.00
CA GLU A 326 -73.98 55.85 9.06
C GLU A 326 -74.98 55.62 7.91
N ILE A 327 -74.54 55.64 6.66
CA ILE A 327 -75.39 55.31 5.49
C ILE A 327 -75.18 53.84 5.13
N ILE A 328 -76.26 53.08 4.99
CA ILE A 328 -76.25 51.63 4.73
C ILE A 328 -76.52 51.35 3.24
N ASP A 329 -77.56 51.96 2.66
CA ASP A 329 -77.85 51.88 1.23
C ASP A 329 -78.29 53.26 0.70
N PRO A 330 -77.80 53.70 -0.47
CA PRO A 330 -76.78 53.07 -1.32
C PRO A 330 -75.34 53.36 -0.84
N PRO A 331 -74.34 52.56 -1.27
CA PRO A 331 -72.94 52.83 -0.98
C PRO A 331 -72.49 54.20 -1.55
N MET A 332 -71.72 54.94 -0.77
CA MET A 332 -71.21 56.26 -1.13
C MET A 332 -69.82 56.19 -1.76
N THR A 333 -69.54 57.11 -2.69
CA THR A 333 -68.22 57.32 -3.30
C THR A 333 -67.69 58.73 -2.99
N LEU A 334 -66.38 58.95 -3.05
CA LEU A 334 -65.77 60.26 -2.81
C LEU A 334 -65.52 61.00 -4.12
N MET A 335 -66.48 61.86 -4.53
CA MET A 335 -66.31 62.72 -5.70
C MET A 335 -65.78 64.10 -5.30
N ARG A 336 -64.54 64.42 -5.68
CA ARG A 336 -63.84 65.68 -5.32
C ARG A 336 -63.84 65.97 -3.81
N GLY A 337 -63.60 64.92 -3.00
CA GLY A 337 -63.54 65.02 -1.54
C GLY A 337 -64.89 65.09 -0.81
N LEU A 338 -66.02 65.04 -1.53
CA LEU A 338 -67.35 65.04 -0.93
C LEU A 338 -68.01 63.65 -1.03
N PRO A 339 -68.55 63.09 0.08
CA PRO A 339 -69.39 61.90 0.03
C PRO A 339 -70.54 62.10 -0.96
N THR A 340 -70.62 61.22 -1.96
CA THR A 340 -71.51 61.36 -3.10
C THR A 340 -72.12 60.01 -3.46
N ILE A 341 -73.44 60.01 -3.66
CA ILE A 341 -74.22 58.84 -4.08
C ILE A 341 -74.47 58.96 -5.60
N PRO A 342 -73.92 58.05 -6.42
CA PRO A 342 -74.29 57.93 -7.83
C PRO A 342 -75.69 57.34 -7.96
N VAL A 343 -76.53 57.91 -8.83
CA VAL A 343 -77.88 57.41 -9.16
C VAL A 343 -78.10 57.31 -10.66
N LYS A 344 -78.87 56.32 -11.12
CA LYS A 344 -79.24 56.23 -12.54
C LYS A 344 -80.17 57.38 -12.91
N ALA A 345 -79.86 58.11 -13.97
CA ALA A 345 -80.59 59.31 -14.42
C ALA A 345 -82.08 59.10 -14.77
N SER A 346 -82.54 57.85 -14.86
CA SER A 346 -83.96 57.48 -15.08
C SER A 346 -84.80 57.45 -13.80
N LEU A 347 -84.21 57.56 -12.62
CA LEU A 347 -84.93 57.57 -11.33
C LEU A 347 -85.42 58.99 -10.99
N ARG A 348 -86.69 59.13 -10.60
CA ARG A 348 -87.26 60.41 -10.10
C ARG A 348 -86.98 60.69 -8.62
N GLN A 349 -86.67 59.65 -7.86
CA GLN A 349 -86.25 59.73 -6.46
C GLN A 349 -85.35 58.54 -6.12
N LYS A 350 -84.47 58.69 -5.13
CA LYS A 350 -83.75 57.59 -4.48
C LYS A 350 -84.04 57.63 -2.99
N GLU A 351 -84.51 56.51 -2.45
CA GLU A 351 -84.56 56.28 -1.02
C GLU A 351 -83.16 55.98 -0.48
N ILE A 352 -82.83 56.53 0.67
CA ILE A 352 -81.55 56.37 1.34
C ILE A 352 -81.83 55.84 2.75
N VAL A 353 -81.22 54.71 3.07
CA VAL A 353 -81.33 54.03 4.36
C VAL A 353 -80.05 54.26 5.13
N GLY A 354 -80.16 54.75 6.36
CA GLY A 354 -79.04 54.91 7.27
C GLY A 354 -79.39 54.51 8.69
N LYS A 355 -78.37 54.43 9.54
CA LYS A 355 -78.46 54.11 10.96
C LYS A 355 -77.84 55.21 11.81
N ILE A 356 -78.38 55.40 12.99
CA ILE A 356 -77.81 56.28 14.02
C ILE A 356 -77.33 55.42 15.18
N LYS A 357 -76.09 55.62 15.60
CA LYS A 357 -75.49 55.00 16.80
C LYS A 357 -75.27 56.10 17.82
N ALA A 358 -76.20 56.27 18.76
CA ALA A 358 -76.12 57.27 19.83
C ALA A 358 -75.95 56.58 21.19
N PRO A 359 -74.72 56.42 21.72
CA PRO A 359 -74.48 55.66 22.96
C PRO A 359 -75.25 56.17 24.18
N ASN A 360 -75.47 57.50 24.26
CA ASN A 360 -76.22 58.15 25.34
C ASN A 360 -77.75 58.17 25.10
N GLY A 361 -78.23 57.60 23.98
CA GLY A 361 -79.59 57.79 23.47
C GLY A 361 -79.74 59.04 22.59
N LEU A 362 -80.66 58.97 21.62
CA LEU A 362 -80.92 60.03 20.65
C LEU A 362 -82.01 60.99 21.16
N LYS A 363 -81.82 62.29 20.94
CA LYS A 363 -82.75 63.37 21.36
C LYS A 363 -83.50 64.01 20.20
N SER A 364 -82.83 64.18 19.07
CA SER A 364 -83.42 64.68 17.82
C SER A 364 -82.61 64.24 16.61
N PHE A 365 -83.29 64.11 15.47
CA PHE A 365 -82.67 63.81 14.18
C PHE A 365 -83.34 64.63 13.09
N LYS A 366 -82.53 65.38 12.33
CA LYS A 366 -83.01 66.30 11.31
C LYS A 366 -82.43 65.98 9.95
N VAL A 367 -83.31 66.03 8.95
CA VAL A 367 -83.00 65.86 7.53
C VAL A 367 -83.32 67.19 6.83
N ASN A 368 -82.30 67.85 6.28
CA ASN A 368 -82.40 69.19 5.70
C ASN A 368 -83.11 70.21 6.64
N GLY A 369 -82.87 70.09 7.95
CA GLY A 369 -83.45 70.94 8.99
C GLY A 369 -84.85 70.55 9.50
N ARG A 370 -85.51 69.54 8.89
CA ARG A 370 -86.81 69.01 9.35
C ARG A 370 -86.59 67.82 10.29
N GLU A 371 -87.30 67.79 11.41
CA GLU A 371 -87.29 66.68 12.36
C GLU A 371 -87.86 65.40 11.71
N GLN A 372 -87.24 64.24 11.97
CA GLN A 372 -87.61 62.96 11.37
C GLN A 372 -87.50 61.81 12.37
N THR A 373 -88.48 60.91 12.37
CA THR A 373 -88.53 59.72 13.24
C THR A 373 -87.60 58.60 12.76
N ILE A 374 -86.95 57.93 13.71
CA ILE A 374 -86.25 56.65 13.53
C ILE A 374 -87.11 55.47 13.98
N ASP A 375 -86.73 54.24 13.59
CA ASP A 375 -87.34 53.00 14.09
C ASP A 375 -86.68 52.43 15.36
N GLU A 376 -87.18 51.29 15.84
CA GLU A 376 -86.64 50.54 16.99
C GLU A 376 -85.22 50.00 16.78
N TYR A 377 -84.75 49.88 15.54
CA TYR A 377 -83.39 49.47 15.18
C TYR A 377 -82.43 50.67 14.97
N ASN A 378 -82.91 51.89 15.23
CA ASN A 378 -82.26 53.19 14.99
C ASN A 378 -81.96 53.48 13.50
N LEU A 379 -82.79 52.94 12.60
CA LEU A 379 -82.76 53.21 11.16
C LEU A 379 -83.61 54.43 10.79
N PHE A 380 -83.25 55.08 9.68
CA PHE A 380 -84.04 56.11 9.03
C PHE A 380 -84.10 55.88 7.51
N TRP A 381 -85.18 56.38 6.91
CA TRP A 381 -85.40 56.41 5.46
C TRP A 381 -85.58 57.85 5.01
N VAL A 382 -84.83 58.27 3.99
CA VAL A 382 -84.94 59.59 3.35
C VAL A 382 -85.13 59.42 1.86
N ASN A 383 -86.29 59.86 1.34
CA ASN A 383 -86.53 59.93 -0.09
C ASN A 383 -86.02 61.26 -0.66
N VAL A 384 -84.98 61.20 -1.49
CA VAL A 384 -84.37 62.36 -2.14
C VAL A 384 -84.87 62.44 -3.59
N PRO A 385 -85.54 63.54 -4.00
CA PRO A 385 -85.95 63.73 -5.39
C PRO A 385 -84.73 63.99 -6.28
N ILE A 386 -84.80 63.48 -7.52
CA ILE A 386 -83.77 63.61 -8.55
C ILE A 386 -84.40 64.35 -9.73
N ASP A 387 -83.90 65.55 -10.02
CA ASP A 387 -84.43 66.46 -11.05
C ASP A 387 -83.35 66.90 -12.07
N GLY A 388 -82.19 66.25 -12.05
CA GLY A 388 -81.06 66.47 -12.96
C GLY A 388 -79.83 67.10 -12.29
N ASP A 389 -80.02 67.92 -11.26
CA ASP A 389 -78.94 68.61 -10.55
C ASP A 389 -78.37 67.81 -9.36
N ARG A 390 -77.14 68.16 -8.96
CA ARG A 390 -76.55 67.70 -7.69
C ARG A 390 -77.40 68.20 -6.52
N LYS A 391 -78.03 67.30 -5.78
CA LYS A 391 -78.70 67.62 -4.50
C LYS A 391 -77.78 67.35 -3.33
N THR A 392 -77.63 68.31 -2.42
CA THR A 392 -76.95 68.10 -1.13
C THR A 392 -77.98 67.78 -0.06
N VAL A 393 -77.78 66.68 0.66
CA VAL A 393 -78.55 66.30 1.85
C VAL A 393 -77.73 66.59 3.09
N LYS A 394 -78.35 67.22 4.09
CA LYS A 394 -77.78 67.46 5.41
C LYS A 394 -78.52 66.61 6.45
N LEU A 395 -77.78 65.77 7.16
CA LEU A 395 -78.27 64.98 8.29
C LEU A 395 -77.69 65.56 9.58
N GLU A 396 -78.49 65.73 10.62
CA GLU A 396 -78.06 66.28 11.90
C GLU A 396 -78.65 65.46 13.05
N ALA A 397 -77.82 64.80 13.84
CA ALA A 397 -78.22 64.04 15.02
C ALA A 397 -77.76 64.77 16.29
N ILE A 398 -78.61 64.79 17.31
CA ILE A 398 -78.30 65.34 18.63
C ILE A 398 -78.62 64.28 19.69
N ASP A 399 -77.69 64.00 20.60
CA ASP A 399 -77.91 63.04 21.70
C ASP A 399 -78.60 63.70 22.91
N THR A 400 -78.93 62.89 23.91
CA THR A 400 -79.50 63.33 25.20
C THR A 400 -78.63 64.39 25.90
N ASN A 401 -77.31 64.24 25.81
CA ASN A 401 -76.27 65.13 26.35
C ASN A 401 -76.03 66.40 25.51
N ASN A 402 -76.87 66.67 24.49
CA ASN A 402 -76.79 67.82 23.58
C ASN A 402 -75.58 67.80 22.61
N ASN A 403 -74.82 66.71 22.53
CA ASN A 403 -73.76 66.54 21.54
C ASN A 403 -74.37 66.45 20.14
N ARG A 404 -73.89 67.26 19.20
CA ARG A 404 -74.44 67.39 17.84
C ARG A 404 -73.44 66.98 16.77
N VAL A 405 -73.79 65.96 15.99
CA VAL A 405 -73.04 65.54 14.80
C VAL A 405 -73.86 65.84 13.55
N ALA A 406 -73.20 66.37 12.52
CA ALA A 406 -73.81 66.67 11.24
C ALA A 406 -73.04 65.99 10.10
N PHE A 407 -73.75 65.25 9.25
CA PHE A 407 -73.21 64.55 8.09
C PHE A 407 -73.85 65.08 6.81
N ASN A 408 -73.03 65.50 5.85
CA ASN A 408 -73.49 66.09 4.59
C ASN A 408 -72.98 65.26 3.41
N PHE A 409 -73.87 64.90 2.49
CA PHE A 409 -73.52 64.17 1.27
C PHE A 409 -74.28 64.73 0.05
N SER A 410 -73.81 64.39 -1.15
CA SER A 410 -74.47 64.74 -2.42
C SER A 410 -75.14 63.52 -3.06
N VAL A 411 -76.21 63.72 -3.81
CA VAL A 411 -76.77 62.75 -4.78
C VAL A 411 -76.54 63.32 -6.18
N VAL A 412 -75.99 62.51 -7.09
CA VAL A 412 -75.54 62.93 -8.43
C VAL A 412 -75.90 61.87 -9.48
N PRO A 413 -76.48 62.24 -10.63
CA PRO A 413 -76.70 61.30 -11.73
C PRO A 413 -75.39 60.73 -12.31
N ASP A 414 -75.33 59.41 -12.47
CA ASP A 414 -74.20 58.68 -13.06
C ASP A 414 -74.49 58.31 -14.53
N GLN A 415 -73.45 58.30 -15.35
CA GLN A 415 -73.49 58.06 -16.80
C GLN A 415 -72.46 57.03 -17.30
N SER A 416 -71.58 56.49 -16.42
CA SER A 416 -70.43 55.68 -16.85
C SER A 416 -70.50 54.25 -16.31
N ALA A 417 -70.55 53.24 -17.19
CA ALA A 417 -70.70 51.85 -16.79
C ALA A 417 -69.85 50.87 -17.63
N VAL A 418 -69.71 49.65 -17.08
CA VAL A 418 -69.33 48.36 -17.71
C VAL A 418 -67.88 47.85 -17.47
N VAL A 419 -67.76 46.99 -16.43
CA VAL A 419 -67.14 45.64 -16.41
C VAL A 419 -65.67 45.50 -16.87
N SER A 420 -64.76 44.96 -16.04
CA SER A 420 -64.54 43.49 -15.93
C SER A 420 -63.81 43.05 -14.64
N SER A 421 -63.98 41.78 -14.26
CA SER A 421 -63.34 41.12 -13.10
C SER A 421 -62.77 39.74 -13.48
N VAL A 422 -61.76 39.27 -12.74
CA VAL A 422 -61.04 38.00 -12.99
C VAL A 422 -61.25 37.03 -11.82
N PRO A 423 -61.52 35.73 -12.05
CA PRO A 423 -61.49 34.67 -11.03
C PRO A 423 -60.13 33.96 -10.96
N ASP A 424 -59.86 33.33 -9.81
CA ASP A 424 -58.60 32.71 -9.42
C ASP A 424 -58.59 31.18 -9.62
N THR A 425 -57.48 30.59 -10.06
CA THR A 425 -57.12 29.16 -9.94
C THR A 425 -55.71 28.89 -10.48
N ALA A 426 -54.71 28.74 -9.60
CA ALA A 426 -53.36 28.35 -10.00
C ALA A 426 -53.28 26.88 -10.46
N GLN A 427 -52.60 26.64 -11.58
CA GLN A 427 -52.19 25.31 -12.05
C GLN A 427 -50.66 25.16 -11.92
N PRO A 428 -50.12 23.94 -11.75
CA PRO A 428 -48.68 23.74 -11.63
C PRO A 428 -47.92 24.16 -12.89
N LEU A 429 -46.66 24.61 -12.69
CA LEU A 429 -45.75 25.07 -13.74
C LEU A 429 -45.40 23.91 -14.69
N ALA A 430 -46.14 23.82 -15.80
CA ALA A 430 -46.11 22.72 -16.75
C ALA A 430 -45.57 23.17 -18.12
N VAL A 431 -44.25 23.39 -18.21
CA VAL A 431 -43.63 23.78 -19.50
C VAL A 431 -43.79 22.63 -20.50
N LYS A 432 -44.43 22.93 -21.64
CA LYS A 432 -44.74 21.95 -22.69
C LYS A 432 -43.49 21.23 -23.19
N SER A 433 -43.57 19.90 -23.22
CA SER A 433 -42.53 18.97 -23.66
C SER A 433 -42.00 19.30 -25.06
N GLY A 434 -40.67 19.27 -25.21
CA GLY A 434 -39.98 19.64 -26.46
C GLY A 434 -38.54 20.12 -26.25
N LEU A 435 -38.13 20.42 -25.01
CA LEU A 435 -36.73 20.64 -24.66
C LEU A 435 -35.99 19.30 -24.55
N ASN A 436 -34.85 19.17 -25.24
CA ASN A 436 -33.91 18.08 -25.01
C ASN A 436 -33.05 18.44 -23.78
N LEU A 437 -33.15 17.63 -22.73
CA LEU A 437 -32.44 17.82 -21.46
C LEU A 437 -31.41 16.72 -21.18
N GLY A 438 -31.05 15.93 -22.20
CA GLY A 438 -30.12 14.80 -22.10
C GLY A 438 -30.81 13.45 -21.86
N ASN A 439 -30.01 12.39 -21.75
CA ASN A 439 -30.53 11.04 -21.45
C ASN A 439 -30.85 10.92 -19.95
N TYR A 440 -31.73 9.98 -19.58
CA TYR A 440 -32.13 9.78 -18.18
C TYR A 440 -31.86 8.35 -17.72
N HIS A 441 -31.19 8.23 -16.57
CA HIS A 441 -30.80 6.98 -15.93
C HIS A 441 -31.29 6.97 -14.48
N ALA A 442 -31.61 5.80 -13.93
CA ALA A 442 -31.88 5.68 -12.50
C ALA A 442 -31.25 4.43 -11.88
N LEU A 443 -30.69 4.60 -10.68
CA LEU A 443 -30.36 3.50 -9.77
C LEU A 443 -31.41 3.48 -8.67
N VAL A 444 -32.16 2.38 -8.54
CA VAL A 444 -33.34 2.31 -7.67
C VAL A 444 -33.16 1.16 -6.69
N ILE A 445 -32.95 1.48 -5.42
CA ILE A 445 -32.55 0.55 -4.36
C ILE A 445 -33.69 0.42 -3.35
N GLY A 446 -34.12 -0.81 -3.05
CA GLY A 446 -35.13 -1.10 -2.04
C GLY A 446 -34.72 -2.27 -1.15
N ASN A 447 -34.62 -2.05 0.16
CA ASN A 447 -34.13 -3.04 1.13
C ASN A 447 -35.20 -3.37 2.18
N ASN A 448 -35.70 -4.62 2.17
CA ASN A 448 -36.63 -5.17 3.16
C ASN A 448 -35.93 -6.17 4.10
N ASP A 449 -35.19 -7.14 3.54
CA ASP A 449 -34.74 -8.36 4.22
C ASP A 449 -33.38 -8.22 4.91
N TYR A 450 -33.31 -7.29 5.86
CA TYR A 450 -32.16 -7.10 6.74
C TYR A 450 -31.80 -8.35 7.56
N ARG A 451 -30.49 -8.59 7.75
CA ARG A 451 -29.97 -9.66 8.60
C ARG A 451 -29.94 -9.29 10.09
N SER A 452 -29.53 -8.05 10.40
CA SER A 452 -29.29 -7.60 11.78
C SER A 452 -30.19 -6.43 12.22
N TYR A 453 -31.07 -5.94 11.34
CA TYR A 453 -32.03 -4.87 11.63
C TYR A 453 -33.46 -5.38 11.46
N PRO A 454 -34.49 -4.72 12.04
CA PRO A 454 -35.88 -5.07 11.80
C PRO A 454 -36.20 -5.07 10.29
N LYS A 455 -36.90 -6.09 9.78
CA LYS A 455 -37.27 -6.13 8.37
C LYS A 455 -38.28 -5.03 8.05
N LEU A 456 -38.06 -4.32 6.95
CA LEU A 456 -39.02 -3.39 6.37
C LEU A 456 -39.99 -4.14 5.45
N LYS A 457 -41.14 -3.53 5.18
CA LYS A 457 -42.21 -4.08 4.34
C LYS A 457 -42.32 -3.33 3.02
N THR A 458 -42.25 -2.00 3.05
CA THR A 458 -42.60 -1.20 1.87
C THR A 458 -41.43 -0.95 0.93
N ALA A 459 -40.19 -0.84 1.42
CA ALA A 459 -39.04 -0.35 0.65
C ALA A 459 -38.77 -1.06 -0.70
N VAL A 460 -38.93 -2.39 -0.78
CA VAL A 460 -38.82 -3.13 -2.05
C VAL A 460 -39.98 -2.82 -3.03
N ASN A 461 -41.19 -2.56 -2.50
CA ASN A 461 -42.35 -2.14 -3.29
C ASN A 461 -42.20 -0.69 -3.75
N ASP A 462 -41.82 0.21 -2.85
CA ASP A 462 -41.49 1.62 -3.10
C ASP A 462 -40.46 1.77 -4.23
N ALA A 463 -39.38 0.99 -4.17
CA ALA A 463 -38.37 0.93 -5.23
C ALA A 463 -38.90 0.36 -6.56
N THR A 464 -39.74 -0.69 -6.52
CA THR A 464 -40.26 -1.31 -7.75
C THR A 464 -41.21 -0.35 -8.50
N GLU A 465 -42.16 0.26 -7.77
CA GLU A 465 -43.11 1.21 -8.34
C GLU A 465 -42.43 2.52 -8.80
N THR A 466 -41.40 2.98 -8.08
CA THR A 466 -40.60 4.14 -8.51
C THR A 466 -39.86 3.87 -9.82
N ALA A 467 -39.28 2.67 -9.98
CA ALA A 467 -38.66 2.27 -11.24
C ALA A 467 -39.68 2.24 -12.39
N SER A 468 -40.86 1.64 -12.19
CA SER A 468 -41.93 1.62 -13.20
C SER A 468 -42.35 3.04 -13.63
N VAL A 469 -42.62 3.95 -12.67
CA VAL A 469 -43.02 5.33 -12.99
C VAL A 469 -41.93 6.09 -13.75
N LEU A 470 -40.66 5.95 -13.35
CA LEU A 470 -39.54 6.62 -14.04
C LEU A 470 -39.32 6.06 -15.45
N GLN A 471 -39.48 4.75 -15.65
CA GLN A 471 -39.33 4.11 -16.96
C GLN A 471 -40.51 4.43 -17.89
N GLU A 472 -41.75 4.26 -17.42
CA GLU A 472 -42.97 4.38 -18.23
C GLU A 472 -43.33 5.83 -18.59
N LYS A 473 -43.24 6.77 -17.61
CA LYS A 473 -43.67 8.16 -17.82
C LYS A 473 -42.52 9.09 -18.25
N PHE A 474 -41.29 8.80 -17.83
CA PHE A 474 -40.13 9.68 -18.03
C PHE A 474 -39.01 9.04 -18.87
N GLY A 475 -39.17 7.80 -19.35
CA GLY A 475 -38.23 7.15 -20.25
C GLY A 475 -36.86 6.79 -19.66
N PHE A 476 -36.74 6.73 -18.33
CA PHE A 476 -35.45 6.46 -17.66
C PHE A 476 -34.94 5.05 -17.94
N LYS A 477 -33.63 4.91 -18.21
CA LYS A 477 -32.91 3.63 -18.13
C LYS A 477 -32.71 3.26 -16.65
N THR A 478 -33.62 2.43 -16.12
CA THR A 478 -33.64 2.02 -14.71
C THR A 478 -32.80 0.76 -14.44
N THR A 479 -32.00 0.79 -13.37
CA THR A 479 -31.34 -0.36 -12.75
C THR A 479 -31.92 -0.54 -11.34
N VAL A 480 -32.55 -1.69 -11.07
CA VAL A 480 -33.25 -1.93 -9.79
C VAL A 480 -32.49 -2.95 -8.95
N LEU A 481 -32.07 -2.55 -7.74
CA LEU A 481 -31.45 -3.43 -6.75
C LEU A 481 -32.43 -3.71 -5.61
N LYS A 482 -32.70 -4.98 -5.31
CA LYS A 482 -33.65 -5.41 -4.28
C LYS A 482 -32.91 -6.22 -3.21
N ASN A 483 -33.05 -5.85 -1.94
CA ASN A 483 -32.32 -6.45 -0.82
C ASN A 483 -30.79 -6.45 -1.04
N ALA A 484 -30.25 -5.30 -1.44
CA ALA A 484 -28.89 -5.16 -1.91
C ALA A 484 -27.88 -5.10 -0.77
N THR A 485 -26.74 -5.77 -0.95
CA THR A 485 -25.57 -5.68 -0.08
C THR A 485 -24.75 -4.42 -0.37
N ARG A 486 -23.81 -4.10 0.54
CA ARG A 486 -22.84 -3.01 0.33
C ARG A 486 -22.13 -3.13 -1.01
N TYR A 487 -21.71 -4.34 -1.37
CA TYR A 487 -20.94 -4.59 -2.58
C TYR A 487 -21.74 -4.27 -3.84
N GLU A 488 -22.99 -4.72 -3.93
CA GLU A 488 -23.86 -4.51 -5.10
C GLU A 488 -24.19 -3.03 -5.30
N ILE A 489 -24.48 -2.29 -4.22
CA ILE A 489 -24.75 -0.85 -4.27
C ILE A 489 -23.52 -0.08 -4.78
N LEU A 490 -22.33 -0.35 -4.21
CA LEU A 490 -21.11 0.33 -4.62
C LEU A 490 -20.64 -0.08 -6.02
N ALA A 491 -20.87 -1.33 -6.44
CA ALA A 491 -20.57 -1.80 -7.79
C ALA A 491 -21.45 -1.09 -8.84
N ALA A 492 -22.76 -1.01 -8.63
CA ALA A 492 -23.66 -0.32 -9.55
C ALA A 492 -23.38 1.20 -9.62
N LEU A 493 -23.05 1.83 -8.48
CA LEU A 493 -22.61 3.23 -8.45
C LEU A 493 -21.30 3.45 -9.22
N ASN A 494 -20.35 2.50 -9.15
CA ASN A 494 -19.11 2.57 -9.92
C ASN A 494 -19.32 2.33 -11.42
N GLU A 495 -20.17 1.37 -11.80
CA GLU A 495 -20.53 1.12 -13.19
C GLU A 495 -21.16 2.37 -13.84
N LEU A 496 -22.06 3.05 -13.13
CA LEU A 496 -22.65 4.32 -13.58
C LEU A 496 -21.61 5.44 -13.68
N ARG A 497 -20.61 5.49 -12.79
CA ARG A 497 -19.48 6.44 -12.90
C ARG A 497 -18.64 6.22 -14.16
N GLU A 498 -18.52 4.99 -14.62
CA GLU A 498 -17.75 4.62 -15.81
C GLU A 498 -18.56 4.79 -17.12
N GLN A 499 -19.87 4.52 -17.07
CA GLN A 499 -20.76 4.62 -18.25
C GLN A 499 -21.27 6.05 -18.55
N LEU A 500 -21.58 6.86 -17.52
CA LEU A 500 -22.27 8.14 -17.71
C LEU A 500 -21.33 9.25 -18.24
N THR A 501 -21.91 10.17 -19.01
CA THR A 501 -21.29 11.32 -19.69
C THR A 501 -21.90 12.64 -19.19
N ASP A 502 -21.45 13.78 -19.71
CA ASP A 502 -22.02 15.10 -19.37
C ASP A 502 -23.33 15.42 -20.12
N GLN A 503 -23.84 14.49 -20.92
CA GLN A 503 -25.16 14.55 -21.58
C GLN A 503 -26.22 13.72 -20.83
N ASP A 504 -25.85 13.09 -19.71
CA ASP A 504 -26.72 12.17 -18.98
C ASP A 504 -27.14 12.71 -17.61
N ASN A 505 -28.36 12.37 -17.22
CA ASN A 505 -28.97 12.67 -15.93
C ASN A 505 -29.11 11.38 -15.12
N LEU A 506 -28.84 11.41 -13.82
CA LEU A 506 -29.01 10.25 -12.93
C LEU A 506 -29.94 10.57 -11.76
N LEU A 507 -30.92 9.70 -11.50
CA LEU A 507 -31.64 9.67 -10.24
C LEU A 507 -31.20 8.45 -9.41
N ILE A 508 -30.75 8.67 -8.18
CA ILE A 508 -30.45 7.58 -7.24
C ILE A 508 -31.56 7.55 -6.19
N TYR A 509 -32.42 6.55 -6.28
CA TYR A 509 -33.49 6.32 -5.31
C TYR A 509 -33.05 5.26 -4.30
N TYR A 510 -33.21 5.54 -3.01
CA TYR A 510 -32.89 4.63 -1.93
C TYR A 510 -34.06 4.58 -0.92
N ALA A 511 -34.67 3.41 -0.77
CA ALA A 511 -35.60 3.10 0.31
C ALA A 511 -35.01 1.98 1.20
N GLY A 512 -34.94 2.24 2.51
CA GLY A 512 -34.32 1.32 3.45
C GLY A 512 -34.04 1.97 4.80
N HIS A 513 -33.39 1.24 5.70
CA HIS A 513 -32.87 1.81 6.94
C HIS A 513 -31.74 2.81 6.66
N GLY A 514 -31.64 3.82 7.52
CA GLY A 514 -30.52 4.74 7.61
C GLY A 514 -30.21 5.02 9.09
N GLU A 515 -28.96 5.31 9.41
CA GLU A 515 -28.50 5.55 10.79
C GLU A 515 -27.68 6.84 10.89
N LEU A 516 -27.74 7.49 12.05
CA LEU A 516 -27.04 8.71 12.41
C LEU A 516 -25.98 8.39 13.48
N ASP A 517 -24.74 8.83 13.26
CA ASP A 517 -23.77 8.95 14.35
C ASP A 517 -23.87 10.33 15.00
N ASP A 518 -24.59 10.40 16.13
CA ASP A 518 -24.79 11.59 16.98
C ASP A 518 -23.47 12.30 17.39
N LYS A 519 -22.31 11.65 17.25
CA LYS A 519 -21.00 12.21 17.62
C LYS A 519 -20.26 12.86 16.46
N THR A 520 -20.64 12.58 15.21
CA THR A 520 -19.91 13.08 14.03
C THR A 520 -20.81 13.74 12.99
N ASP A 521 -22.12 13.83 13.22
CA ASP A 521 -23.09 14.39 12.26
C ASP A 521 -23.00 13.70 10.89
N LYS A 522 -22.78 12.38 10.91
CA LYS A 522 -22.66 11.54 9.71
C LYS A 522 -23.86 10.61 9.58
N GLY A 523 -24.43 10.65 8.38
CA GLY A 523 -25.46 9.73 7.93
C GLY A 523 -24.88 8.51 7.26
N PHE A 524 -25.61 7.41 7.38
CA PHE A 524 -25.28 6.13 6.77
C PHE A 524 -26.51 5.48 6.16
N TRP A 525 -26.44 5.09 4.90
CA TRP A 525 -27.34 4.10 4.32
C TRP A 525 -26.95 2.70 4.82
N LEU A 526 -27.94 1.89 5.15
CA LEU A 526 -27.77 0.54 5.66
C LEU A 526 -28.17 -0.50 4.59
N PRO A 527 -27.19 -1.18 3.94
CA PRO A 527 -27.46 -2.35 3.10
C PRO A 527 -27.98 -3.54 3.92
N VAL A 528 -28.50 -4.60 3.29
CA VAL A 528 -29.07 -5.75 4.04
C VAL A 528 -28.05 -6.55 4.86
N ASP A 529 -26.77 -6.43 4.53
CA ASP A 529 -25.62 -6.94 5.28
C ASP A 529 -25.08 -5.97 6.35
N ALA A 530 -25.79 -4.88 6.65
CA ALA A 530 -25.49 -4.02 7.79
C ALA A 530 -25.63 -4.76 9.13
N GLU A 531 -24.69 -4.49 10.05
CA GLU A 531 -24.63 -5.04 11.40
C GLU A 531 -24.83 -3.92 12.43
N GLN A 532 -25.64 -4.14 13.47
CA GLN A 532 -25.87 -3.13 14.52
C GLN A 532 -24.56 -2.82 15.26
N GLY A 533 -24.27 -1.53 15.45
CA GLY A 533 -23.05 -1.06 16.11
C GLY A 533 -21.73 -1.32 15.35
N ASN A 534 -21.77 -1.84 14.11
CA ASN A 534 -20.59 -2.08 13.28
C ASN A 534 -20.74 -1.43 11.89
N SER A 535 -20.22 -0.21 11.76
CA SER A 535 -20.32 0.60 10.54
C SER A 535 -19.48 0.13 9.34
N ARG A 536 -18.78 -1.01 9.44
CA ARG A 536 -17.99 -1.59 8.35
C ARG A 536 -18.78 -1.77 7.06
N ASN A 537 -20.02 -2.23 7.18
CA ASN A 537 -20.86 -2.52 6.01
C ASN A 537 -21.73 -1.32 5.61
N TRP A 538 -21.92 -0.33 6.49
CA TRP A 538 -22.76 0.85 6.28
C TRP A 538 -22.13 1.85 5.30
N ILE A 539 -22.91 2.39 4.36
CA ILE A 539 -22.40 3.33 3.34
C ILE A 539 -22.63 4.75 3.84
N SER A 540 -21.55 5.49 4.12
CA SER A 540 -21.66 6.86 4.64
C SER A 540 -22.09 7.85 3.55
N ASN A 541 -22.85 8.88 3.94
CA ASN A 541 -23.25 9.97 3.04
C ASN A 541 -22.03 10.69 2.42
N ALA A 542 -20.89 10.71 3.11
CA ALA A 542 -19.62 11.22 2.56
C ALA A 542 -19.12 10.37 1.37
N ALA A 543 -19.13 9.03 1.49
CA ALA A 543 -18.74 8.15 0.39
C ALA A 543 -19.69 8.25 -0.81
N ILE A 544 -20.99 8.50 -0.56
CA ILE A 544 -21.95 8.84 -1.63
C ILE A 544 -21.57 10.18 -2.28
N SER A 545 -21.33 11.24 -1.50
CA SER A 545 -20.90 12.56 -2.03
C SER A 545 -19.61 12.49 -2.85
N ASP A 546 -18.61 11.72 -2.42
CA ASP A 546 -17.36 11.53 -3.16
C ASP A 546 -17.62 10.86 -4.53
N ILE A 547 -18.45 9.82 -4.56
CA ILE A 547 -18.89 9.18 -5.82
C ILE A 547 -19.64 10.19 -6.70
N LEU A 548 -20.64 10.89 -6.16
CA LEU A 548 -21.42 11.92 -6.86
C LEU A 548 -20.54 13.02 -7.46
N ASN A 549 -19.45 13.38 -6.76
CA ASN A 549 -18.47 14.34 -7.24
C ASN A 549 -17.71 13.80 -8.46
N THR A 550 -17.33 12.53 -8.46
CA THR A 550 -16.66 11.88 -9.60
C THR A 550 -17.59 11.51 -10.78
N LEU A 551 -18.92 11.52 -10.62
CA LEU A 551 -19.85 11.31 -11.74
C LEU A 551 -19.74 12.43 -12.77
N LYS A 552 -19.73 12.07 -14.07
CA LYS A 552 -19.76 13.03 -15.20
C LYS A 552 -21.16 13.58 -15.50
N ALA A 553 -22.21 12.83 -15.15
CA ALA A 553 -23.62 13.19 -15.32
C ALA A 553 -23.88 14.67 -15.00
N LYS A 554 -24.61 15.39 -15.87
CA LYS A 554 -24.84 16.83 -15.70
C LYS A 554 -25.65 17.10 -14.44
N HIS A 555 -26.80 16.46 -14.34
CA HIS A 555 -27.70 16.56 -13.19
C HIS A 555 -27.77 15.21 -12.48
N VAL A 556 -27.55 15.21 -11.15
CA VAL A 556 -27.81 14.04 -10.31
C VAL A 556 -28.69 14.43 -9.13
N MET A 557 -29.78 13.69 -8.94
CA MET A 557 -30.69 13.83 -7.82
C MET A 557 -30.69 12.55 -6.99
N VAL A 558 -30.47 12.67 -5.70
CA VAL A 558 -30.62 11.57 -4.74
C VAL A 558 -31.99 11.69 -4.07
N VAL A 559 -32.76 10.62 -4.05
CA VAL A 559 -34.07 10.53 -3.39
C VAL A 559 -33.98 9.47 -2.29
N ALA A 560 -33.88 9.89 -1.04
CA ALA A 560 -33.69 8.98 0.10
C ALA A 560 -34.95 8.89 0.96
N ASP A 561 -35.67 7.77 0.85
CA ASP A 561 -36.70 7.36 1.80
C ASP A 561 -36.08 6.50 2.92
N SER A 562 -35.26 7.17 3.72
CA SER A 562 -34.60 6.59 4.88
C SER A 562 -34.46 7.66 5.96
N CYS A 563 -34.29 7.22 7.20
CA CYS A 563 -33.88 8.13 8.27
C CYS A 563 -32.59 8.85 7.87
N TYR A 564 -32.50 10.10 8.33
CA TYR A 564 -31.33 10.97 8.24
C TYR A 564 -30.94 11.56 6.87
N ALA A 565 -31.05 12.89 6.80
CA ALA A 565 -30.81 13.70 5.61
C ALA A 565 -30.11 15.04 5.87
N GLY A 566 -30.42 15.70 6.98
CA GLY A 566 -30.17 17.13 7.20
C GLY A 566 -28.71 17.59 7.30
N THR A 567 -27.74 16.71 7.09
CA THR A 567 -26.32 17.09 6.94
C THR A 567 -25.78 16.95 5.52
N LEU A 568 -26.63 16.66 4.54
CA LEU A 568 -26.30 16.87 3.14
C LEU A 568 -26.59 18.31 2.65
N SER A 569 -27.32 19.15 3.40
CA SER A 569 -27.80 20.46 2.94
C SER A 569 -26.88 21.65 3.27
N VAL A 570 -26.72 22.60 2.33
CA VAL A 570 -26.29 24.00 2.56
C VAL A 570 -26.87 24.92 1.48
N ALA A 571 -27.29 26.14 1.88
CA ALA A 571 -27.72 27.25 1.02
C ALA A 571 -29.02 27.06 0.20
N ALA A 572 -29.55 28.18 -0.31
CA ALA A 572 -30.81 28.27 -1.02
C ALA A 572 -30.62 28.16 -2.53
N MET A 573 -31.52 27.44 -3.20
CA MET A 573 -31.51 27.24 -4.65
C MET A 573 -32.25 28.36 -5.41
N PRO A 574 -31.94 28.59 -6.69
CA PRO A 574 -32.72 29.45 -7.58
C PRO A 574 -34.20 29.01 -7.63
N ARG A 575 -35.11 29.95 -7.88
CA ARG A 575 -36.56 29.69 -7.87
C ARG A 575 -37.20 30.13 -9.19
N VAL A 576 -38.16 29.36 -9.67
CA VAL A 576 -39.17 29.84 -10.62
C VAL A 576 -40.23 30.61 -9.82
N ASP A 577 -40.64 31.77 -10.32
CA ASP A 577 -41.79 32.51 -9.80
C ASP A 577 -43.04 32.06 -10.55
N GLU A 578 -44.14 31.80 -9.85
CA GLU A 578 -45.40 31.35 -10.46
C GLU A 578 -46.08 32.43 -11.33
N SER A 579 -45.61 33.67 -11.25
CA SER A 579 -45.97 34.77 -12.16
C SER A 579 -45.07 34.92 -13.39
N MET A 580 -44.04 34.07 -13.56
CA MET A 580 -43.09 34.15 -14.67
C MET A 580 -43.71 33.71 -16.02
N PRO A 581 -43.60 34.49 -17.10
CA PRO A 581 -44.04 34.11 -18.44
C PRO A 581 -43.41 32.83 -19.03
N ASP A 582 -44.18 32.10 -19.86
CA ASP A 582 -43.86 30.84 -20.57
C ASP A 582 -42.55 30.82 -21.38
N ASP A 583 -42.06 31.98 -21.82
CA ASP A 583 -40.82 32.16 -22.57
C ASP A 583 -39.62 32.28 -21.63
N LEU A 584 -39.71 33.16 -20.63
CA LEU A 584 -38.71 33.29 -19.56
C LEU A 584 -38.54 32.00 -18.76
N GLN A 585 -39.60 31.22 -18.53
CA GLN A 585 -39.50 29.89 -17.93
C GLN A 585 -38.60 28.94 -18.76
N LYS A 586 -38.70 28.98 -20.10
CA LYS A 586 -37.87 28.13 -20.99
C LYS A 586 -36.42 28.58 -21.01
N GLU A 587 -36.17 29.89 -21.03
CA GLU A 587 -34.80 30.43 -20.90
C GLU A 587 -34.18 30.06 -19.55
N TRP A 588 -34.96 30.08 -18.46
CA TRP A 588 -34.52 29.63 -17.15
C TRP A 588 -34.18 28.13 -17.11
N ILE A 589 -35.07 27.25 -17.60
CA ILE A 589 -34.81 25.80 -17.69
C ILE A 589 -33.55 25.54 -18.53
N LEU A 590 -33.41 26.20 -19.68
CA LEU A 590 -32.22 26.09 -20.52
C LEU A 590 -30.96 26.54 -19.78
N ALA A 591 -30.97 27.70 -19.13
CA ALA A 591 -29.83 28.21 -18.36
C ALA A 591 -29.42 27.27 -17.21
N MET A 592 -30.40 26.78 -16.43
CA MET A 592 -30.14 25.85 -15.33
C MET A 592 -29.64 24.49 -15.82
N SER A 593 -30.10 24.02 -16.99
CA SER A 593 -29.66 22.74 -17.57
C SER A 593 -28.21 22.71 -18.09
N GLN A 594 -27.55 23.86 -18.20
CA GLN A 594 -26.13 23.91 -18.59
C GLN A 594 -25.18 23.69 -17.41
N ALA A 595 -25.62 24.07 -16.21
CA ALA A 595 -24.85 24.02 -14.96
C ALA A 595 -25.05 22.69 -14.23
N ARG A 596 -24.06 22.28 -13.44
CA ARG A 596 -24.04 20.97 -12.79
C ARG A 596 -24.96 20.91 -11.55
N ALA A 597 -26.00 20.09 -11.61
CA ALA A 597 -26.89 19.83 -10.47
C ALA A 597 -26.43 18.61 -9.66
N ARG A 598 -26.46 18.73 -8.33
CA ARG A 598 -26.19 17.66 -7.36
C ARG A 598 -27.10 17.89 -6.17
N THR A 599 -28.31 17.36 -6.21
CA THR A 599 -29.38 17.68 -5.27
C THR A 599 -29.85 16.44 -4.52
N VAL A 600 -30.46 16.64 -3.34
CA VAL A 600 -30.94 15.57 -2.46
C VAL A 600 -32.34 15.93 -2.00
N LEU A 601 -33.32 15.05 -2.28
CA LEU A 601 -34.66 15.06 -1.72
C LEU A 601 -34.79 13.89 -0.74
N THR A 602 -35.36 14.12 0.45
CA THR A 602 -35.40 13.09 1.49
C THR A 602 -36.72 13.09 2.26
N SER A 603 -37.00 11.97 2.93
CA SER A 603 -38.18 11.85 3.80
C SER A 603 -38.06 12.64 5.11
N GLY A 604 -36.83 12.77 5.63
CA GLY A 604 -36.46 13.67 6.73
C GLY A 604 -36.91 13.21 8.12
N GLY A 605 -36.27 13.80 9.15
CA GLY A 605 -36.43 13.42 10.56
C GLY A 605 -35.44 12.35 11.05
N VAL A 606 -35.39 12.20 12.38
CA VAL A 606 -34.52 11.25 13.12
C VAL A 606 -35.28 10.03 13.67
N ALA A 607 -36.59 9.94 13.42
CA ALA A 607 -37.42 8.80 13.80
C ALA A 607 -37.55 7.78 12.64
N PRO A 608 -37.76 6.48 12.91
CA PRO A 608 -38.02 5.48 11.88
C PRO A 608 -39.21 5.85 10.99
N VAL A 609 -39.03 5.73 9.67
CA VAL A 609 -40.09 5.97 8.67
C VAL A 609 -41.26 5.02 8.93
N LEU A 610 -42.50 5.53 8.83
CA LEU A 610 -43.70 4.71 9.02
C LEU A 610 -43.93 3.74 7.85
N ASP A 611 -43.45 2.52 8.04
CA ASP A 611 -43.51 1.33 7.17
C ASP A 611 -44.94 0.74 7.05
N GLY A 612 -45.94 1.61 6.91
CA GLY A 612 -47.37 1.27 6.96
C GLY A 612 -48.30 2.49 6.99
N GLY A 613 -48.10 3.47 6.10
CA GLY A 613 -48.86 4.73 6.08
C GLY A 613 -49.84 4.92 4.90
N GLY A 614 -49.56 4.33 3.73
CA GLY A 614 -50.43 4.46 2.56
C GLY A 614 -50.29 3.31 1.57
N ASP A 615 -51.31 2.46 1.49
CA ASP A 615 -51.57 1.56 0.36
C ASP A 615 -50.44 0.61 -0.08
N GLY A 616 -49.57 0.19 0.85
CA GLY A 616 -48.38 -0.65 0.55
C GLY A 616 -47.08 0.14 0.34
N HIS A 617 -47.11 1.45 0.58
CA HIS A 617 -45.99 2.38 0.49
C HIS A 617 -45.69 3.10 1.81
N SER A 618 -44.46 3.58 1.93
CA SER A 618 -44.08 4.61 2.91
C SER A 618 -44.87 5.92 2.68
N VAL A 619 -45.02 6.74 3.72
CA VAL A 619 -45.68 8.05 3.65
C VAL A 619 -44.98 9.00 2.65
N PHE A 620 -43.64 9.00 2.62
CA PHE A 620 -42.87 9.81 1.67
C PHE A 620 -42.88 9.20 0.27
N SER A 621 -42.64 7.90 0.15
CA SER A 621 -42.70 7.19 -1.14
C SER A 621 -44.05 7.37 -1.84
N ARG A 622 -45.17 7.24 -1.11
CA ARG A 622 -46.52 7.47 -1.63
C ARG A 622 -46.70 8.90 -2.14
N ALA A 623 -46.17 9.89 -1.42
CA ALA A 623 -46.23 11.30 -1.81
C ALA A 623 -45.38 11.62 -3.04
N PHE A 624 -44.16 11.07 -3.13
CA PHE A 624 -43.26 11.21 -4.27
C PHE A 624 -43.85 10.59 -5.54
N LEU A 625 -44.35 9.35 -5.45
CA LEU A 625 -45.05 8.67 -6.53
C LEU A 625 -46.30 9.43 -7.00
N ASP A 626 -47.11 9.94 -6.07
CA ASP A 626 -48.30 10.74 -6.43
C ASP A 626 -47.94 12.03 -7.16
N THR A 627 -46.87 12.72 -6.75
CA THR A 627 -46.40 13.95 -7.40
C THR A 627 -45.90 13.65 -8.82
N LEU A 628 -45.04 12.63 -9.01
CA LEU A 628 -44.56 12.23 -10.34
C LEU A 628 -45.70 11.71 -11.24
N ARG A 629 -46.69 11.02 -10.68
CA ARG A 629 -47.88 10.57 -11.43
C ARG A 629 -48.75 11.75 -11.88
N LYS A 630 -48.87 12.81 -11.08
CA LYS A 630 -49.69 14.01 -11.36
C LYS A 630 -49.00 15.14 -12.13
N SER A 631 -47.68 15.13 -12.27
CA SER A 631 -46.95 16.19 -12.99
C SER A 631 -47.11 16.07 -14.51
N ASP A 632 -47.83 17.00 -15.13
CA ASP A 632 -47.87 17.15 -16.59
C ASP A 632 -46.82 18.16 -17.04
N GLY A 633 -46.11 17.89 -18.14
CA GLY A 633 -44.99 18.72 -18.58
C GLY A 633 -43.72 18.59 -17.72
N ILE A 634 -42.71 19.40 -18.04
CA ILE A 634 -41.42 19.39 -17.33
C ILE A 634 -41.60 20.01 -15.94
N ILE A 635 -41.14 19.31 -14.89
CA ILE A 635 -41.16 19.78 -13.49
C ILE A 635 -39.76 19.70 -12.86
N GLU A 636 -39.36 20.74 -12.13
CA GLU A 636 -38.07 20.80 -11.46
C GLU A 636 -38.08 20.19 -10.04
N GLY A 637 -36.91 19.74 -9.58
CA GLY A 637 -36.73 19.07 -8.29
C GLY A 637 -37.26 19.86 -7.10
N HIS A 638 -37.11 21.19 -7.10
CA HIS A 638 -37.71 22.05 -6.08
C HIS A 638 -39.25 22.00 -6.06
N SER A 639 -39.94 22.01 -7.20
CA SER A 639 -41.41 21.88 -7.21
C SER A 639 -41.87 20.47 -6.85
N VAL A 640 -41.13 19.41 -7.23
CA VAL A 640 -41.37 18.05 -6.71
C VAL A 640 -41.26 18.03 -5.17
N TYR A 641 -40.25 18.69 -4.61
CA TYR A 641 -40.10 18.85 -3.16
C TYR A 641 -41.28 19.60 -2.52
N ARG A 642 -41.72 20.74 -3.07
CA ARG A 642 -42.84 21.53 -2.50
C ARG A 642 -44.12 20.69 -2.41
N GLU A 643 -44.43 19.94 -3.46
CA GLU A 643 -45.58 19.04 -3.50
C GLU A 643 -45.44 17.86 -2.52
N VAL A 644 -44.26 17.23 -2.45
CA VAL A 644 -43.99 16.14 -1.50
C VAL A 644 -44.09 16.62 -0.05
N LEU A 645 -43.53 17.79 0.27
CA LEU A 645 -43.61 18.41 1.60
C LEU A 645 -45.07 18.65 2.01
N SER A 646 -45.90 19.21 1.12
CA SER A 646 -47.32 19.46 1.35
C SER A 646 -48.10 18.17 1.64
N ARG A 647 -47.88 17.14 0.80
CA ARG A 647 -48.50 15.80 0.94
C ARG A 647 -48.07 15.10 2.22
N VAL A 648 -46.77 15.07 2.51
CA VAL A 648 -46.20 14.42 3.71
C VAL A 648 -46.65 15.14 4.97
N GLN A 649 -46.59 16.48 5.06
CA GLN A 649 -47.08 17.19 6.25
C GLN A 649 -48.56 16.92 6.52
N THR A 650 -49.40 16.89 5.48
CA THR A 650 -50.83 16.59 5.61
C THR A 650 -51.06 15.18 6.18
N LYS A 651 -50.35 14.18 5.64
CA LYS A 651 -50.47 12.78 6.08
C LYS A 651 -49.82 12.55 7.46
N ALA A 652 -48.66 13.11 7.72
CA ALA A 652 -47.91 12.98 8.98
C ALA A 652 -48.69 13.57 10.17
N ARG A 653 -49.36 14.71 9.99
CA ARG A 653 -50.32 15.27 10.97
C ARG A 653 -51.47 14.30 11.27
N SER A 654 -52.02 13.63 10.25
CA SER A 654 -53.10 12.63 10.44
C SER A 654 -52.65 11.34 11.15
N LEU A 655 -51.35 11.07 11.19
CA LEU A 655 -50.74 9.89 11.84
C LEU A 655 -50.00 10.24 13.15
N ASN A 656 -50.01 11.51 13.56
CA ASN A 656 -49.30 12.06 14.73
C ASN A 656 -47.79 11.70 14.77
N VAL A 657 -47.11 11.76 13.62
CA VAL A 657 -45.65 11.54 13.50
C VAL A 657 -44.98 12.80 12.94
N GLN A 658 -43.77 13.10 13.42
CA GLN A 658 -42.95 14.18 12.87
C GLN A 658 -42.09 13.64 11.72
N GLN A 659 -42.55 13.86 10.50
CA GLN A 659 -41.79 13.67 9.27
C GLN A 659 -41.85 14.96 8.46
N VAL A 660 -40.68 15.52 8.13
CA VAL A 660 -40.55 16.79 7.40
C VAL A 660 -39.49 16.58 6.31
N PRO A 661 -39.91 16.38 5.06
CA PRO A 661 -38.99 16.26 3.92
C PRO A 661 -38.04 17.45 3.82
N GLU A 662 -36.82 17.20 3.34
CA GLU A 662 -35.81 18.22 3.07
C GLU A 662 -35.36 18.16 1.60
N TYR A 663 -35.06 19.32 1.02
CA TYR A 663 -34.47 19.43 -0.31
C TYR A 663 -33.32 20.45 -0.33
N ALA A 664 -32.16 20.05 -0.84
CA ALA A 664 -30.97 20.88 -0.88
C ALA A 664 -29.90 20.39 -1.88
N PRO A 665 -28.90 21.23 -2.21
CA PRO A 665 -27.63 20.79 -2.78
C PRO A 665 -26.93 19.75 -1.90
N ALA A 666 -26.29 18.75 -2.49
CA ALA A 666 -25.52 17.72 -1.81
C ALA A 666 -24.13 18.23 -1.38
N ARG A 667 -23.85 18.29 -0.06
CA ARG A 667 -22.55 18.68 0.51
C ARG A 667 -21.40 17.90 -0.14
N TYR A 668 -20.39 18.64 -0.59
CA TYR A 668 -19.14 18.15 -1.20
C TYR A 668 -19.28 17.36 -2.52
N ALA A 669 -20.48 17.23 -3.10
CA ALA A 669 -20.72 16.50 -4.35
C ALA A 669 -20.38 17.28 -5.65
N GLY A 670 -19.94 18.54 -5.53
CA GLY A 670 -19.73 19.43 -6.67
C GLY A 670 -21.04 19.88 -7.33
N HIS A 671 -21.89 20.55 -6.56
CA HIS A 671 -23.02 21.33 -7.10
C HIS A 671 -22.52 22.69 -7.60
N GLU A 672 -23.11 23.19 -8.68
CA GLU A 672 -22.90 24.56 -9.18
C GLU A 672 -24.16 25.40 -8.92
N ALA A 673 -24.97 25.65 -9.95
CA ALA A 673 -26.24 26.38 -9.85
C ALA A 673 -27.40 25.69 -10.61
N GLY A 674 -27.15 24.54 -11.25
CA GLY A 674 -28.15 23.84 -12.05
C GLY A 674 -29.16 23.06 -11.20
N GLU A 675 -30.27 22.67 -11.81
CA GLU A 675 -31.38 21.96 -11.17
C GLU A 675 -31.69 20.62 -11.86
N PHE A 676 -32.26 19.66 -11.15
CA PHE A 676 -32.73 18.40 -11.73
C PHE A 676 -34.15 18.55 -12.29
N PHE A 677 -34.35 18.15 -13.54
CA PHE A 677 -35.63 18.27 -14.25
C PHE A 677 -36.20 16.90 -14.59
N PHE A 678 -37.44 16.64 -14.17
CA PHE A 678 -38.20 15.48 -14.64
C PHE A 678 -38.91 15.85 -15.94
N ASN A 679 -38.46 15.29 -17.06
CA ASN A 679 -39.01 15.53 -18.39
C ASN A 679 -39.88 14.33 -18.79
N PRO A 680 -41.24 14.41 -18.73
CA PRO A 680 -42.08 13.34 -19.22
C PRO A 680 -41.87 13.23 -20.73
N GLY A 681 -41.43 12.07 -21.19
CA GLY A 681 -41.10 11.87 -22.59
C GLY A 681 -42.33 12.06 -23.46
N THR A 682 -42.16 12.66 -24.65
CA THR A 682 -43.17 12.51 -25.70
C THR A 682 -43.30 11.02 -26.02
N THR A 683 -44.44 10.44 -25.68
CA THR A 683 -44.80 9.06 -25.99
C THR A 683 -44.70 8.82 -27.50
N ILE A 684 -44.05 7.71 -27.86
CA ILE A 684 -43.89 7.22 -29.23
C ILE A 684 -45.16 6.43 -29.62
#